data_AF-A0A7Y2WZM8-F1
#
_entry.id   AF-A0A7Y2WZM8-F1
#
_cell.length_a   1.000
_cell.length_b   1.000
_cell.length_c   1.000
_cell.angle_alpha   90.00
_cell.angle_beta   90.00
_cell.angle_gamma   90.00
#
_symmetry.space_group_name_H-M   'P 1'
#
loop_
_entity.id
_entity.type
_entity.pdbx_description
1 polymer ?
#
loop_
_entity_poly.entity_id
_entity_poly.type
_entity_poly.pdbx_seq_one_letter_code
_entity_poly.pdbx_strand_id
1 'polypeptide(L)'
;MPVDFLSPAQEARYAAFPEPLSTDDLARHAYLDATDRTVLTALRSDHTRLGYAVQLATVRCLGTFREHPTDVPVALVATLAHQLGITLTDHLDRYQNSQMRWHHTQDICQRYGYVDYTHPQRGWRFLRWLFARAWVSTERPSLLFERAISWLRTEKVLLPGITTLERDVARVRDRASDRIWRILAQDLTLAQRQQLDALLVVAPDAHLTPFEQIRRLPTTPSSQGLRDALHHLASLRDLPLLPALPRQLPPSRLHALARIALTARAQTLARLTDTRRVATLRAALHTLVALAHDTILDMLDAVVTALLSEAAKAGIQTRVRTLNDLDAAALTLAEVVAILRDPVVADGTIRTAVAAQYANDALDDAIAQVRALARPTADTTYEALVARYRRISRFRPRFLTTIQLDALPAGKAVVQAYQFLQQQEGRRSRTFTDAPLQVVTAAWRPYVIIGAQRTDRIGYTYCVLDRLVTTLRRREVFVQPSLRYADPRRGMLYGAAWEAARPQVCRALDKLADGKTALAQLATQLETAYQTTAAALSTNAAVSITTVDGKPDLVLSPLERLDEPASLIRLRDQIAQLLPRVELPELLLEVHQRTGFLHAFTHLSERTAEVEDLASSLCAILIADACNLGIAPLINATTPALQDDRLRWVQQHYFRNETLLRANASLVAAHSQLTLTHHWGSGEVASADGVRFVVPLRTVHAAANPKYFGPERGVTYYNLTADQYSGLHGIVVTGTLRDSLVLISLLLDQQTPLHPREIMTDTGAYADSMFGLLWLLGYQFSPRISDIGGTRFWRIDRTADYGALNDLAAHRIKPQRIIDHWDDLLRIAGSLTMDMCHSESVMRTLQRGDRPTALARALQELGRIIKTLFLLNYLNDAAYRRRVLTQLNRGEARHKLARVVFYGQRGELRQRYREGQEDQLHALGLVVNAIVVWNTMYIERAIDHLRRSGQPVADADVARLSPLSFAHLNVLGRYTFALPEPIANGEWHPLRTAGEG
;
A
#
# COMPACT_ATOMS: atom_id res chain seq x y z
N MET A 1 -26.65 -9.43 -25.25
CA MET A 1 -25.53 -8.54 -25.64
C MET A 1 -24.23 -9.23 -25.28
N PRO A 2 -23.18 -9.15 -26.11
CA PRO A 2 -21.86 -9.65 -25.71
C PRO A 2 -21.38 -8.82 -24.51
N VAL A 3 -21.00 -9.51 -23.44
CA VAL A 3 -20.48 -8.89 -22.22
C VAL A 3 -19.03 -9.29 -22.14
N ASP A 4 -18.20 -8.59 -22.92
CA ASP A 4 -16.81 -8.96 -23.12
C ASP A 4 -15.92 -8.18 -22.15
N PHE A 5 -15.47 -8.86 -21.09
CA PHE A 5 -14.57 -8.28 -20.08
C PHE A 5 -13.31 -9.12 -19.86
N LEU A 6 -13.21 -10.29 -20.51
CA LEU A 6 -12.01 -11.12 -20.48
C LEU A 6 -11.03 -10.63 -21.53
N SER A 7 -9.73 -10.79 -21.28
CA SER A 7 -8.74 -10.61 -22.35
C SER A 7 -8.68 -11.87 -23.22
N PRO A 8 -8.22 -11.78 -24.49
CA PRO A 8 -8.02 -12.95 -25.34
C PRO A 8 -7.14 -14.03 -24.67
N ALA A 9 -6.16 -13.62 -23.87
CA ALA A 9 -5.33 -14.54 -23.09
C ALA A 9 -6.10 -15.24 -21.95
N GLN A 10 -7.04 -14.54 -21.30
CA GLN A 10 -7.90 -15.15 -20.28
C GLN A 10 -8.91 -16.12 -20.92
N GLU A 11 -9.43 -15.79 -22.09
CA GLU A 11 -10.29 -16.69 -22.86
C GLU A 11 -9.53 -17.96 -23.27
N ALA A 12 -8.32 -17.81 -23.82
CA ALA A 12 -7.48 -18.93 -24.23
C ALA A 12 -7.12 -19.88 -23.06
N ARG A 13 -7.05 -19.37 -21.83
CA ARG A 13 -6.79 -20.18 -20.62
C ARG A 13 -8.02 -20.91 -20.09
N TYR A 14 -9.23 -20.55 -20.53
CA TYR A 14 -10.45 -21.17 -20.03
C TYR A 14 -10.54 -22.64 -20.48
N ALA A 15 -10.66 -23.56 -19.52
CA ALA A 15 -10.69 -25.00 -19.80
C ALA A 15 -9.49 -25.49 -20.65
N ALA A 16 -8.32 -24.86 -20.47
CA ALA A 16 -7.05 -25.25 -21.09
C ALA A 16 -6.05 -25.75 -20.04
N PHE A 17 -5.16 -26.65 -20.46
CA PHE A 17 -4.08 -27.13 -19.59
C PHE A 17 -3.04 -26.02 -19.38
N PRO A 18 -2.45 -25.90 -18.19
CA PRO A 18 -1.29 -25.05 -18.00
C PRO A 18 -0.10 -25.67 -18.76
N GLU A 19 0.55 -24.88 -19.61
CA GLU A 19 1.73 -25.30 -20.36
C GLU A 19 2.97 -24.49 -19.92
N PRO A 20 4.09 -25.15 -19.55
CA PRO A 20 4.23 -26.60 -19.39
C PRO A 20 3.53 -27.12 -18.11
N LEU A 21 3.06 -28.38 -18.12
CA LEU A 21 2.60 -29.06 -16.92
C LEU A 21 3.80 -29.32 -15.99
N SER A 22 3.78 -28.76 -14.79
CA SER A 22 4.83 -29.02 -13.80
C SER A 22 4.73 -30.44 -13.23
N THR A 23 5.81 -30.92 -12.61
CA THR A 23 5.80 -32.18 -11.86
C THR A 23 4.75 -32.19 -10.75
N ASP A 24 4.54 -31.04 -10.11
CA ASP A 24 3.51 -30.87 -9.08
C ASP A 24 2.09 -30.97 -9.65
N ASP A 25 1.84 -30.42 -10.86
CA ASP A 25 0.54 -30.53 -11.52
C ASP A 25 0.22 -31.97 -11.91
N LEU A 26 1.22 -32.70 -12.42
CA LEU A 26 1.10 -34.12 -12.73
C LEU A 26 0.84 -34.95 -11.47
N ALA A 27 1.59 -34.70 -10.39
CA ALA A 27 1.37 -35.37 -9.11
C ALA A 27 -0.04 -35.08 -8.55
N ARG A 28 -0.55 -33.86 -8.72
CA ARG A 28 -1.86 -33.45 -8.21
C ARG A 28 -3.03 -34.00 -9.02
N HIS A 29 -2.91 -34.05 -10.34
CA HIS A 29 -4.05 -34.32 -11.24
C HIS A 29 -3.99 -35.69 -11.92
N ALA A 30 -2.79 -36.22 -12.16
CA ALA A 30 -2.57 -37.47 -12.88
C ALA A 30 -2.24 -38.66 -11.98
N TYR A 31 -2.09 -38.47 -10.67
CA TYR A 31 -1.87 -39.58 -9.74
C TYR A 31 -3.13 -40.46 -9.62
N LEU A 32 -2.95 -41.76 -9.85
CA LEU A 32 -4.01 -42.77 -9.76
C LEU A 32 -3.93 -43.50 -8.42
N ASP A 33 -4.88 -43.19 -7.53
CA ASP A 33 -4.99 -43.80 -6.22
C ASP A 33 -5.52 -45.25 -6.28
N ALA A 34 -5.66 -45.91 -5.12
CA ALA A 34 -6.17 -47.28 -5.04
C ALA A 34 -7.60 -47.43 -5.60
N THR A 35 -8.44 -46.40 -5.43
CA THR A 35 -9.82 -46.38 -5.94
C THR A 35 -9.80 -46.31 -7.46
N ASP A 36 -8.99 -45.42 -8.02
CA ASP A 36 -8.80 -45.24 -9.45
C ASP A 36 -8.31 -46.53 -10.11
N ARG A 37 -7.30 -47.18 -9.51
CA ARG A 37 -6.74 -48.45 -10.00
C ARG A 37 -7.77 -49.59 -9.98
N THR A 38 -8.66 -49.61 -8.99
CA THR A 38 -9.74 -50.61 -8.90
C THR A 38 -10.75 -50.44 -10.05
N VAL A 39 -11.11 -49.20 -10.38
CA VAL A 39 -12.01 -48.93 -11.53
C VAL A 39 -11.32 -49.29 -12.85
N LEU A 40 -10.04 -48.90 -13.00
CA LEU A 40 -9.28 -49.11 -14.23
C LEU A 40 -8.93 -50.60 -14.48
N THR A 41 -8.85 -51.44 -13.46
CA THR A 41 -8.63 -52.89 -13.62
C THR A 41 -9.89 -53.64 -14.07
N ALA A 42 -11.08 -53.08 -13.85
CA ALA A 42 -12.34 -53.64 -14.32
C ALA A 42 -12.59 -53.40 -15.83
N LEU A 43 -11.83 -52.50 -16.46
CA LEU A 43 -11.93 -52.20 -17.89
C LEU A 43 -11.11 -53.22 -18.71
N ARG A 44 -11.72 -53.78 -19.77
CA ARG A 44 -11.21 -54.96 -20.49
C ARG A 44 -10.03 -54.71 -21.44
N SER A 45 -9.81 -53.47 -21.90
CA SER A 45 -8.82 -53.18 -22.96
C SER A 45 -7.91 -52.01 -22.59
N ASP A 46 -6.64 -52.06 -23.00
CA ASP A 46 -5.67 -51.00 -22.64
C ASP A 46 -6.05 -49.62 -23.21
N HIS A 47 -6.70 -49.57 -24.38
CA HIS A 47 -7.22 -48.31 -24.93
C HIS A 47 -8.37 -47.73 -24.09
N THR A 48 -9.26 -48.56 -23.51
CA THR A 48 -10.32 -48.05 -22.61
C THR A 48 -9.77 -47.66 -21.24
N ARG A 49 -8.78 -48.40 -20.72
CA ARG A 49 -8.06 -48.09 -19.48
C ARG A 49 -7.33 -46.75 -19.57
N LEU A 50 -6.51 -46.57 -20.61
CA LEU A 50 -5.80 -45.32 -20.84
C LEU A 50 -6.76 -44.16 -21.11
N GLY A 51 -7.78 -44.37 -21.95
CA GLY A 51 -8.79 -43.35 -22.26
C GLY A 51 -9.61 -42.89 -21.05
N TYR A 52 -10.00 -43.82 -20.17
CA TYR A 52 -10.70 -43.49 -18.91
C TYR A 52 -9.78 -42.69 -17.97
N ALA A 53 -8.53 -43.12 -17.80
CA ALA A 53 -7.56 -42.43 -16.95
C ALA A 53 -7.28 -41.00 -17.46
N VAL A 54 -7.18 -40.83 -18.79
CA VAL A 54 -7.01 -39.51 -19.41
C VAL A 54 -8.22 -38.62 -19.16
N GLN A 55 -9.45 -39.10 -19.33
CA GLN A 55 -10.65 -38.31 -19.02
C GLN A 55 -10.76 -37.94 -17.54
N LEU A 56 -10.40 -38.86 -16.63
CA LEU A 56 -10.39 -38.63 -15.19
C LEU A 56 -9.36 -37.54 -14.81
N ALA A 57 -8.14 -37.63 -15.34
CA ALA A 57 -7.12 -36.62 -15.12
C ALA A 57 -7.51 -35.27 -15.74
N THR A 58 -8.14 -35.30 -16.92
CA THR A 58 -8.64 -34.10 -17.62
C THR A 58 -9.68 -33.37 -16.77
N VAL A 59 -10.69 -34.04 -16.23
CA VAL A 59 -11.71 -33.37 -15.41
C VAL A 59 -11.16 -32.90 -14.05
N ARG A 60 -10.15 -33.58 -13.49
CA ARG A 60 -9.41 -33.11 -12.30
C ARG A 60 -8.62 -31.83 -12.58
N CYS A 61 -7.98 -31.75 -13.75
CA CYS A 61 -7.11 -30.65 -14.14
C CYS A 61 -7.87 -29.45 -14.70
N LEU A 62 -8.89 -29.67 -15.52
CA LEU A 62 -9.63 -28.60 -16.20
C LEU A 62 -10.94 -28.26 -15.49
N GLY A 63 -11.57 -29.23 -14.83
CA GLY A 63 -12.94 -29.09 -14.32
C GLY A 63 -14.02 -29.31 -15.38
N THR A 64 -13.66 -29.77 -16.57
CA THR A 64 -14.58 -30.17 -17.65
C THR A 64 -13.92 -31.24 -18.53
N PHE A 65 -14.67 -31.84 -19.44
CA PHE A 65 -14.17 -32.79 -20.43
C PHE A 65 -13.90 -32.07 -21.76
N ARG A 66 -12.87 -32.51 -22.49
CA ARG A 66 -12.58 -32.04 -23.86
C ARG A 66 -13.51 -32.73 -24.84
N GLU A 67 -13.90 -32.03 -25.90
CA GLU A 67 -14.66 -32.61 -27.02
C GLU A 67 -13.87 -33.74 -27.69
N HIS A 68 -12.55 -33.54 -27.85
CA HIS A 68 -11.60 -34.56 -28.26
C HIS A 68 -10.78 -35.01 -27.04
N PRO A 69 -10.93 -36.27 -26.57
CA PRO A 69 -10.20 -36.79 -25.41
C PRO A 69 -8.67 -36.85 -25.59
N THR A 70 -8.21 -36.69 -26.83
CA THR A 70 -6.80 -36.70 -27.25
C THR A 70 -6.15 -35.32 -27.23
N ASP A 71 -6.93 -34.24 -27.10
CA ASP A 71 -6.44 -32.86 -26.93
C ASP A 71 -5.91 -32.65 -25.50
N VAL A 72 -4.85 -33.37 -25.15
CA VAL A 72 -4.23 -33.36 -23.83
C VAL A 72 -2.70 -33.33 -23.98
N PRO A 73 -1.96 -32.69 -23.05
CA PRO A 73 -0.50 -32.65 -23.13
C PRO A 73 0.13 -34.04 -23.10
N VAL A 74 1.15 -34.25 -23.95
CA VAL A 74 1.87 -35.54 -24.08
C VAL A 74 2.41 -36.03 -22.73
N ALA A 75 2.92 -35.11 -21.90
CA ALA A 75 3.43 -35.41 -20.56
C ALA A 75 2.37 -36.06 -19.64
N LEU A 76 1.11 -35.63 -19.73
CA LEU A 76 0.01 -36.20 -18.97
C LEU A 76 -0.24 -37.66 -19.38
N VAL A 77 -0.30 -37.90 -20.69
CA VAL A 77 -0.54 -39.23 -21.25
C VAL A 77 0.60 -40.19 -20.89
N ALA A 78 1.85 -39.74 -21.03
CA ALA A 78 3.02 -40.54 -20.69
C ALA A 78 3.04 -40.93 -19.21
N THR A 79 2.67 -40.01 -18.33
CA THR A 79 2.61 -40.25 -16.88
C THR A 79 1.53 -41.29 -16.52
N LEU A 80 0.36 -41.22 -17.16
CA LEU A 80 -0.74 -42.17 -16.94
C LEU A 80 -0.43 -43.56 -17.52
N ALA A 81 0.14 -43.61 -18.73
CA ALA A 81 0.55 -44.85 -19.38
C ALA A 81 1.61 -45.59 -18.54
N HIS A 82 2.59 -44.84 -18.00
CA HIS A 82 3.59 -45.40 -17.09
C HIS A 82 2.96 -45.98 -15.80
N GLN A 83 2.03 -45.25 -15.17
CA GLN A 83 1.33 -45.75 -13.98
C GLN A 83 0.48 -47.00 -14.22
N LEU A 84 -0.02 -47.18 -15.45
CA LEU A 84 -0.87 -48.30 -15.85
C LEU A 84 -0.10 -49.48 -16.45
N GLY A 85 1.20 -49.31 -16.75
CA GLY A 85 2.01 -50.30 -17.43
C GLY A 85 1.63 -50.53 -18.90
N ILE A 86 1.17 -49.48 -19.59
CA ILE A 86 0.69 -49.55 -20.99
C ILE A 86 1.70 -48.89 -21.93
N THR A 87 2.00 -49.53 -23.05
CA THR A 87 2.86 -48.99 -24.11
C THR A 87 2.08 -48.02 -24.99
N LEU A 88 2.64 -46.86 -25.34
CA LEU A 88 1.95 -45.87 -26.18
C LEU A 88 1.97 -46.28 -27.67
N THR A 89 0.97 -47.02 -28.14
CA THR A 89 0.79 -47.34 -29.57
C THR A 89 -0.70 -47.31 -29.96
N ASP A 90 -1.13 -46.26 -30.66
CA ASP A 90 -2.49 -46.01 -31.22
C ASP A 90 -3.70 -46.19 -30.27
N HIS A 91 -3.47 -46.37 -28.97
CA HIS A 91 -4.52 -46.64 -27.99
C HIS A 91 -5.49 -45.45 -27.80
N LEU A 92 -4.97 -44.22 -27.85
CA LEU A 92 -5.77 -43.01 -27.68
C LEU A 92 -6.66 -42.73 -28.89
N ASP A 93 -6.17 -42.94 -30.11
CA ASP A 93 -6.95 -42.79 -31.34
C ASP A 93 -8.07 -43.84 -31.43
N ARG A 94 -7.76 -45.09 -31.05
CA ARG A 94 -8.78 -46.14 -30.92
C ARG A 94 -9.85 -45.79 -29.88
N TYR A 95 -9.45 -45.18 -28.77
CA TYR A 95 -10.39 -44.73 -27.75
C TYR A 95 -11.26 -43.55 -28.23
N GLN A 96 -10.66 -42.56 -28.89
CA GLN A 96 -11.37 -41.42 -29.46
C GLN A 96 -12.46 -41.87 -30.44
N ASN A 97 -12.19 -42.88 -31.25
CA ASN A 97 -13.16 -43.42 -32.21
C ASN A 97 -14.20 -44.38 -31.57
N SER A 98 -14.09 -44.66 -30.27
CA SER A 98 -15.02 -45.56 -29.57
C SER A 98 -16.20 -44.81 -28.94
N GLN A 99 -17.36 -45.47 -28.85
CA GLN A 99 -18.51 -44.95 -28.10
C GLN A 99 -18.27 -44.92 -26.57
N MET A 100 -17.27 -45.66 -26.08
CA MET A 100 -16.93 -45.71 -24.65
C MET A 100 -16.56 -44.34 -24.08
N ARG A 101 -16.07 -43.41 -24.92
CA ARG A 101 -15.73 -42.06 -24.49
C ARG A 101 -16.88 -41.30 -23.84
N TRP A 102 -18.13 -41.57 -24.24
CA TRP A 102 -19.32 -40.93 -23.68
C TRP A 102 -19.83 -41.66 -22.43
N HIS A 103 -19.73 -42.99 -22.39
CA HIS A 103 -20.07 -43.76 -21.19
C HIS A 103 -19.11 -43.46 -20.04
N HIS A 104 -17.82 -43.29 -20.34
CA HIS A 104 -16.80 -43.00 -19.33
C HIS A 104 -17.00 -41.62 -18.70
N THR A 105 -17.37 -40.58 -19.44
CA THR A 105 -17.66 -39.27 -18.83
C THR A 105 -18.83 -39.36 -17.84
N GLN A 106 -19.88 -40.11 -18.17
CA GLN A 106 -21.03 -40.34 -17.28
C GLN A 106 -20.63 -41.16 -16.04
N ASP A 107 -19.90 -42.27 -16.22
CA ASP A 107 -19.43 -43.12 -15.12
C ASP A 107 -18.49 -42.36 -14.18
N ILE A 108 -17.54 -41.57 -14.74
CA ILE A 108 -16.67 -40.68 -13.97
C ILE A 108 -17.49 -39.69 -13.15
N CYS A 109 -18.51 -39.06 -13.75
CA CYS A 109 -19.35 -38.12 -13.02
C CYS A 109 -20.08 -38.78 -11.84
N GLN A 110 -20.69 -39.94 -12.06
CA GLN A 110 -21.43 -40.67 -11.01
C GLN A 110 -20.50 -41.16 -9.90
N ARG A 111 -19.36 -41.78 -10.22
CA ARG A 111 -18.45 -42.36 -9.22
C ARG A 111 -17.68 -41.30 -8.43
N TYR A 112 -17.21 -40.25 -9.10
CA TYR A 112 -16.36 -39.24 -8.47
C TYR A 112 -17.13 -38.02 -7.96
N GLY A 113 -18.46 -37.99 -8.17
CA GLY A 113 -19.36 -36.98 -7.65
C GLY A 113 -19.31 -35.66 -8.41
N TYR A 114 -18.99 -35.69 -9.71
CA TYR A 114 -19.11 -34.51 -10.56
C TYR A 114 -20.55 -34.32 -11.00
N VAL A 115 -21.01 -33.07 -11.03
CA VAL A 115 -22.35 -32.72 -11.49
C VAL A 115 -22.29 -31.69 -12.61
N ASP A 116 -23.30 -31.72 -13.47
CA ASP A 116 -23.47 -30.70 -14.52
C ASP A 116 -23.73 -29.31 -13.92
N TYR A 117 -23.31 -28.27 -14.63
CA TYR A 117 -23.54 -26.87 -14.26
C TYR A 117 -25.02 -26.54 -14.05
N THR A 118 -25.90 -27.19 -14.81
CA THR A 118 -27.36 -27.00 -14.75
C THR A 118 -28.02 -27.65 -13.53
N HIS A 119 -27.26 -28.38 -12.70
CA HIS A 119 -27.80 -29.05 -11.51
C HIS A 119 -28.45 -28.04 -10.53
N PRO A 120 -29.76 -28.12 -10.23
CA PRO A 120 -30.50 -27.05 -9.55
C PRO A 120 -29.93 -26.61 -8.19
N GLN A 121 -29.62 -27.56 -7.31
CA GLN A 121 -29.13 -27.25 -5.96
C GLN A 121 -27.71 -26.64 -5.97
N ARG A 122 -26.85 -27.14 -6.85
CA ARG A 122 -25.44 -26.72 -6.97
C ARG A 122 -25.33 -25.39 -7.70
N GLY A 123 -26.08 -25.21 -8.78
CA GLY A 123 -26.25 -23.93 -9.48
C GLY A 123 -26.81 -22.84 -8.57
N TRP A 124 -27.83 -23.15 -7.74
CA TRP A 124 -28.34 -22.18 -6.76
C TRP A 124 -27.30 -21.81 -5.69
N ARG A 125 -26.56 -22.80 -5.15
CA ARG A 125 -25.46 -22.54 -4.22
C ARG A 125 -24.36 -21.69 -4.85
N PHE A 126 -24.00 -21.96 -6.11
CA PHE A 126 -23.03 -21.20 -6.88
C PHE A 126 -23.46 -19.74 -7.04
N LEU A 127 -24.66 -19.49 -7.56
CA LEU A 127 -25.17 -18.14 -7.78
C LEU A 127 -25.34 -17.38 -6.46
N ARG A 128 -25.76 -18.05 -5.38
CA ARG A 128 -25.84 -17.44 -4.04
C ARG A 128 -24.45 -17.07 -3.51
N TRP A 129 -23.45 -17.94 -3.68
CA TRP A 129 -22.07 -17.65 -3.30
C TRP A 129 -21.50 -16.48 -4.12
N LEU A 130 -21.70 -16.50 -5.44
CA LEU A 130 -21.22 -15.45 -6.35
C LEU A 130 -21.88 -14.11 -6.03
N PHE A 131 -23.19 -14.11 -5.76
CA PHE A 131 -23.93 -12.92 -5.32
C PHE A 131 -23.44 -12.41 -3.97
N ALA A 132 -23.20 -13.29 -2.99
CA ALA A 132 -22.69 -12.89 -1.68
C ALA A 132 -21.32 -12.18 -1.80
N ARG A 133 -20.45 -12.65 -2.69
CA ARG A 133 -19.19 -11.96 -3.02
C ARG A 133 -19.43 -10.63 -3.69
N ALA A 134 -20.15 -10.60 -4.81
CA ALA A 134 -20.42 -9.37 -5.56
C ALA A 134 -21.18 -8.31 -4.74
N TRP A 135 -21.94 -8.74 -3.73
CA TRP A 135 -22.56 -7.87 -2.75
C TRP A 135 -21.52 -7.21 -1.85
N VAL A 136 -20.63 -7.99 -1.23
CA VAL A 136 -19.69 -7.49 -0.21
C VAL A 136 -18.47 -6.78 -0.82
N SER A 137 -18.01 -7.19 -2.00
CA SER A 137 -16.75 -6.72 -2.59
C SER A 137 -16.96 -5.93 -3.87
N THR A 138 -15.97 -5.11 -4.23
CA THR A 138 -15.85 -4.44 -5.53
C THR A 138 -14.90 -5.20 -6.45
N GLU A 139 -14.96 -6.53 -6.42
CA GLU A 139 -14.10 -7.38 -7.26
C GLU A 139 -14.37 -7.14 -8.75
N ARG A 140 -13.28 -7.15 -9.54
CA ARG A 140 -13.34 -7.10 -11.00
C ARG A 140 -14.13 -8.29 -11.54
N PRO A 141 -14.88 -8.14 -12.65
CA PRO A 141 -15.61 -9.26 -13.24
C PRO A 141 -14.67 -10.40 -13.64
N SER A 142 -13.46 -10.12 -14.13
CA SER A 142 -12.44 -11.14 -14.41
C SER A 142 -11.97 -11.91 -13.17
N LEU A 143 -11.74 -11.23 -12.05
CA LEU A 143 -11.39 -11.91 -10.78
C LEU A 143 -12.56 -12.74 -10.24
N LEU A 144 -13.78 -12.22 -10.32
CA LEU A 144 -14.99 -12.98 -9.96
C LEU A 144 -15.15 -14.22 -10.85
N PHE A 145 -14.81 -14.10 -12.13
CA PHE A 145 -14.80 -15.20 -13.10
C PHE A 145 -13.76 -16.26 -12.74
N GLU A 146 -12.51 -15.88 -12.45
CA GLU A 146 -11.45 -16.81 -12.01
C GLU A 146 -11.81 -17.51 -10.68
N ARG A 147 -12.35 -16.75 -9.72
CA ARG A 147 -12.85 -17.32 -8.46
C ARG A 147 -14.03 -18.26 -8.68
N ALA A 148 -14.91 -17.95 -9.63
CA ALA A 148 -16.01 -18.81 -10.00
C ALA A 148 -15.52 -20.14 -10.57
N ILE A 149 -14.50 -20.13 -11.44
CA ILE A 149 -13.83 -21.35 -11.92
C ILE A 149 -13.30 -22.18 -10.74
N SER A 150 -12.56 -21.54 -9.82
CA SER A 150 -11.99 -22.22 -8.66
C SER A 150 -13.08 -22.84 -7.77
N TRP A 151 -14.17 -22.13 -7.54
CA TRP A 151 -15.31 -22.62 -6.75
C TRP A 151 -15.97 -23.82 -7.43
N LEU A 152 -16.26 -23.73 -8.73
CA LEU A 152 -16.90 -24.80 -9.50
C LEU A 152 -16.04 -26.07 -9.47
N ARG A 153 -14.73 -25.94 -9.68
CA ARG A 153 -13.79 -27.06 -9.61
C ARG A 153 -13.75 -27.70 -8.22
N THR A 154 -13.70 -26.89 -7.17
CA THR A 154 -13.65 -27.37 -5.78
C THR A 154 -14.92 -28.11 -5.38
N GLU A 155 -16.08 -27.60 -5.81
CA GLU A 155 -17.39 -28.21 -5.52
C GLU A 155 -17.78 -29.29 -6.54
N LYS A 156 -16.86 -29.69 -7.42
CA LYS A 156 -17.03 -30.70 -8.48
C LYS A 156 -18.22 -30.43 -9.41
N VAL A 157 -18.43 -29.16 -9.75
CA VAL A 157 -19.38 -28.74 -10.77
C VAL A 157 -18.61 -28.57 -12.09
N LEU A 158 -19.08 -29.21 -13.16
CA LEU A 158 -18.45 -29.10 -14.47
C LEU A 158 -18.50 -27.64 -14.97
N LEU A 159 -17.40 -27.17 -15.56
CA LEU A 159 -17.34 -25.81 -16.12
C LEU A 159 -18.29 -25.70 -17.33
N PRO A 160 -19.14 -24.66 -17.41
CA PRO A 160 -20.00 -24.41 -18.56
C PRO A 160 -19.19 -23.85 -19.75
N GLY A 161 -19.86 -23.44 -20.83
CA GLY A 161 -19.20 -22.64 -21.86
C GLY A 161 -18.76 -21.27 -21.31
N ILE A 162 -17.63 -20.73 -21.81
CA ILE A 162 -17.02 -19.48 -21.32
C ILE A 162 -18.05 -18.33 -21.27
N THR A 163 -18.77 -18.13 -22.36
CA THR A 163 -19.80 -17.08 -22.49
C THR A 163 -20.97 -17.24 -21.52
N THR A 164 -21.25 -18.45 -21.07
CA THR A 164 -22.31 -18.70 -20.07
C THR A 164 -21.84 -18.19 -18.71
N LEU A 165 -20.61 -18.53 -18.32
CA LEU A 165 -20.05 -18.10 -17.04
C LEU A 165 -19.81 -16.58 -17.01
N GLU A 166 -19.36 -15.98 -18.12
CA GLU A 166 -19.22 -14.52 -18.24
C GLU A 166 -20.54 -13.79 -18.04
N ARG A 167 -21.61 -14.25 -18.72
CA ARG A 167 -22.96 -13.69 -18.57
C ARG A 167 -23.47 -13.84 -17.15
N ASP A 168 -23.22 -14.96 -16.49
CA ASP A 168 -23.63 -15.17 -15.10
C ASP A 168 -22.91 -14.25 -14.13
N VAL A 169 -21.60 -14.07 -14.30
CA VAL A 169 -20.82 -13.10 -13.53
C VAL A 169 -21.34 -11.68 -13.75
N ALA A 170 -21.54 -11.26 -15.00
CA ALA A 170 -22.06 -9.95 -15.33
C ALA A 170 -23.45 -9.72 -14.72
N ARG A 171 -24.39 -10.65 -14.95
CA ARG A 171 -25.76 -10.59 -14.44
C ARG A 171 -25.82 -10.52 -12.92
N VAL A 172 -24.97 -11.28 -12.22
CA VAL A 172 -24.92 -11.25 -10.75
C VAL A 172 -24.37 -9.91 -10.25
N ARG A 173 -23.35 -9.35 -10.91
CA ARG A 173 -22.81 -8.02 -10.59
C ARG A 173 -23.85 -6.92 -10.82
N ASP A 174 -24.55 -6.94 -11.95
CA ASP A 174 -25.60 -5.97 -12.26
C ASP A 174 -26.72 -6.05 -11.22
N ARG A 175 -27.17 -7.26 -10.90
CA ARG A 175 -28.16 -7.48 -9.84
C ARG A 175 -27.70 -6.97 -8.47
N ALA A 176 -26.43 -7.12 -8.13
CA ALA A 176 -25.87 -6.58 -6.89
C ALA A 176 -25.83 -5.05 -6.91
N SER A 177 -25.43 -4.42 -8.02
CA SER A 177 -25.45 -2.98 -8.25
C SER A 177 -26.87 -2.40 -8.14
N ASP A 178 -27.83 -2.98 -8.87
CA ASP A 178 -29.23 -2.57 -8.85
C ASP A 178 -29.85 -2.68 -7.45
N ARG A 179 -29.50 -3.71 -6.70
CA ARG A 179 -29.95 -3.87 -5.32
C ARG A 179 -29.45 -2.73 -4.44
N ILE A 180 -28.19 -2.33 -4.58
CA ILE A 180 -27.63 -1.20 -3.82
C ILE A 180 -28.32 0.11 -4.22
N TRP A 181 -28.50 0.36 -5.51
CA TRP A 181 -29.15 1.58 -5.98
C TRP A 181 -30.57 1.69 -5.45
N ARG A 182 -31.35 0.60 -5.49
CA ARG A 182 -32.70 0.56 -4.93
C ARG A 182 -32.70 0.81 -3.42
N ILE A 183 -31.84 0.16 -2.65
CA ILE A 183 -31.73 0.38 -1.20
C ILE A 183 -31.36 1.83 -0.87
N LEU A 184 -30.52 2.47 -1.67
CA LEU A 184 -30.15 3.88 -1.48
C LEU A 184 -31.23 4.86 -1.94
N ALA A 185 -32.09 4.49 -2.89
CA ALA A 185 -33.12 5.37 -3.43
C ALA A 185 -34.51 5.20 -2.78
N GLN A 186 -34.79 4.04 -2.18
CA GLN A 186 -36.13 3.65 -1.72
C GLN A 186 -36.69 4.55 -0.60
N ASP A 187 -35.83 5.02 0.31
CA ASP A 187 -36.28 5.78 1.49
C ASP A 187 -36.34 7.30 1.25
N LEU A 188 -36.20 7.74 -0.01
CA LEU A 188 -36.12 9.15 -0.37
C LEU A 188 -37.45 9.67 -0.92
N THR A 189 -37.93 10.77 -0.34
CA THR A 189 -39.10 11.52 -0.82
C THR A 189 -38.81 12.20 -2.16
N LEU A 190 -39.88 12.56 -2.89
CA LEU A 190 -39.76 13.30 -4.16
C LEU A 190 -38.99 14.62 -3.99
N ALA A 191 -39.26 15.36 -2.91
CA ALA A 191 -38.57 16.62 -2.60
C ALA A 191 -37.06 16.41 -2.39
N GLN A 192 -36.65 15.35 -1.67
CA GLN A 192 -35.24 15.02 -1.48
C GLN A 192 -34.55 14.63 -2.79
N ARG A 193 -35.24 13.91 -3.70
CA ARG A 193 -34.70 13.59 -5.03
C ARG A 193 -34.49 14.85 -5.86
N GLN A 194 -35.46 15.76 -5.87
CA GLN A 194 -35.34 17.05 -6.58
C GLN A 194 -34.18 17.90 -6.04
N GLN A 195 -33.95 17.89 -4.73
CA GLN A 195 -32.82 18.59 -4.12
C GLN A 195 -31.47 17.99 -4.52
N LEU A 196 -31.36 16.67 -4.63
CA LEU A 196 -30.16 16.02 -5.15
C LEU A 196 -29.90 16.39 -6.61
N ASP A 197 -30.95 16.43 -7.44
CA ASP A 197 -30.83 16.84 -8.83
C ASP A 197 -30.44 18.32 -8.96
N ALA A 198 -30.94 19.19 -8.07
CA ALA A 198 -30.57 20.60 -8.02
C ALA A 198 -29.09 20.82 -7.72
N LEU A 199 -28.41 19.89 -7.03
CA LEU A 199 -26.96 19.98 -6.81
C LEU A 199 -26.14 19.88 -8.11
N LEU A 200 -26.73 19.35 -9.18
CA LEU A 200 -26.09 19.18 -10.49
C LEU A 200 -26.35 20.33 -11.46
N VAL A 201 -27.16 21.31 -11.07
CA VAL A 201 -27.54 22.46 -11.91
C VAL A 201 -26.67 23.66 -11.54
N VAL A 202 -26.12 24.33 -12.56
CA VAL A 202 -25.34 25.57 -12.37
C VAL A 202 -26.31 26.71 -12.06
N ALA A 203 -26.09 27.43 -10.96
CA ALA A 203 -26.86 28.63 -10.64
C ALA A 203 -26.53 29.78 -11.62
N PRO A 204 -27.46 30.72 -11.90
CA PRO A 204 -27.26 31.77 -12.92
C PRO A 204 -25.98 32.58 -12.73
N ASP A 205 -25.58 32.84 -11.48
CA ASP A 205 -24.41 33.65 -11.13
C ASP A 205 -23.15 32.82 -10.79
N ALA A 206 -23.18 31.50 -11.00
CA ALA A 206 -22.09 30.59 -10.62
C ALA A 206 -21.44 29.91 -11.84
N HIS A 207 -20.13 29.65 -11.75
CA HIS A 207 -19.41 28.85 -12.76
C HIS A 207 -19.34 27.36 -12.43
N LEU A 208 -19.70 26.98 -11.20
CA LEU A 208 -19.64 25.61 -10.70
C LEU A 208 -21.00 25.23 -10.12
N THR A 209 -21.40 23.98 -10.32
CA THR A 209 -22.59 23.43 -9.67
C THR A 209 -22.42 23.38 -8.15
N PRO A 210 -23.50 23.43 -7.34
CA PRO A 210 -23.41 23.26 -5.90
C PRO A 210 -22.65 21.99 -5.49
N PHE A 211 -22.84 20.88 -6.21
CA PHE A 211 -22.11 19.63 -5.98
C PHE A 211 -20.59 19.80 -6.15
N GLU A 212 -20.16 20.52 -7.18
CA GLU A 212 -18.75 20.78 -7.45
C GLU A 212 -18.09 21.69 -6.41
N GLN A 213 -18.87 22.58 -5.81
CA GLN A 213 -18.40 23.42 -4.71
C GLN A 213 -18.21 22.59 -3.44
N ILE A 214 -19.19 21.78 -3.05
CA ILE A 214 -19.14 20.98 -1.82
C ILE A 214 -18.17 19.79 -1.86
N ARG A 215 -17.72 19.34 -3.04
CA ARG A 215 -16.67 18.30 -3.12
C ARG A 215 -15.26 18.86 -2.91
N ARG A 216 -15.07 20.18 -3.00
CA ARG A 216 -13.75 20.83 -2.84
C ARG A 216 -13.46 21.09 -1.37
N LEU A 217 -12.88 20.09 -0.72
CA LEU A 217 -12.51 20.19 0.69
C LEU A 217 -11.37 21.22 0.90
N PRO A 218 -11.42 22.03 1.97
CA PRO A 218 -10.31 22.91 2.31
C PRO A 218 -9.01 22.11 2.51
N THR A 219 -7.87 22.64 2.07
CA THR A 219 -6.58 21.92 2.11
C THR A 219 -5.47 22.62 2.88
N THR A 220 -5.65 23.89 3.26
CA THR A 220 -4.58 24.70 3.87
C THR A 220 -4.49 24.50 5.39
N PRO A 221 -3.38 23.94 5.94
CA PRO A 221 -3.18 23.75 7.38
C PRO A 221 -2.91 25.09 8.08
N SER A 222 -3.97 25.76 8.47
CA SER A 222 -3.95 27.00 9.25
C SER A 222 -5.19 27.08 10.13
N SER A 223 -5.17 27.94 11.15
CA SER A 223 -6.36 28.19 11.96
C SER A 223 -7.53 28.72 11.15
N GLN A 224 -7.28 29.43 10.03
CA GLN A 224 -8.32 29.85 9.10
C GLN A 224 -8.87 28.66 8.32
N GLY A 225 -7.99 27.88 7.67
CA GLY A 225 -8.40 26.71 6.90
C GLY A 225 -9.18 25.68 7.72
N LEU A 226 -8.82 25.48 9.00
CA LEU A 226 -9.59 24.63 9.93
C LEU A 226 -10.99 25.21 10.22
N ARG A 227 -11.13 26.53 10.33
CA ARG A 227 -12.46 27.17 10.44
C ARG A 227 -13.27 26.98 9.15
N ASP A 228 -12.63 27.12 8.00
CA ASP A 228 -13.26 26.94 6.69
C ASP A 228 -13.73 25.49 6.53
N ALA A 229 -12.93 24.51 6.97
CA ALA A 229 -13.29 23.09 6.97
C ALA A 229 -14.48 22.79 7.91
N LEU A 230 -14.50 23.40 9.11
CA LEU A 230 -15.64 23.28 10.03
C LEU A 230 -16.92 23.92 9.46
N HIS A 231 -16.80 25.06 8.78
CA HIS A 231 -17.91 25.68 8.06
C HIS A 231 -18.42 24.82 6.92
N HIS A 232 -17.51 24.28 6.11
CA HIS A 232 -17.83 23.39 5.01
C HIS A 232 -18.59 22.15 5.49
N LEU A 233 -18.16 21.54 6.60
CA LEU A 233 -18.89 20.43 7.23
C LEU A 233 -20.29 20.86 7.73
N ALA A 234 -20.45 22.06 8.27
CA ALA A 234 -21.76 22.57 8.65
C ALA A 234 -22.66 22.73 7.43
N SER A 235 -22.17 23.36 6.34
CA SER A 235 -22.91 23.49 5.09
C SER A 235 -23.32 22.14 4.48
N LEU A 236 -22.46 21.12 4.57
CA LEU A 236 -22.80 19.75 4.16
C LEU A 236 -23.91 19.13 5.01
N ARG A 237 -24.00 19.47 6.31
CA ARG A 237 -25.04 19.00 7.23
C ARG A 237 -26.35 19.78 7.10
N ASP A 238 -26.28 21.02 6.64
CA ASP A 238 -27.44 21.89 6.40
C ASP A 238 -28.16 21.54 5.09
N LEU A 239 -27.49 20.82 4.18
CA LEU A 239 -28.18 20.18 3.06
C LEU A 239 -29.28 19.27 3.61
N PRO A 240 -30.48 19.28 3.02
CA PRO A 240 -31.64 18.52 3.48
C PRO A 240 -31.24 17.06 3.69
N LEU A 241 -31.07 16.72 4.97
CA LEU A 241 -30.36 15.52 5.38
C LEU A 241 -31.09 14.30 4.82
N LEU A 242 -30.36 13.50 4.04
CA LEU A 242 -30.85 12.21 3.60
C LEU A 242 -30.96 11.30 4.84
N PRO A 243 -31.94 10.38 4.87
CA PRO A 243 -32.07 9.41 5.95
C PRO A 243 -30.74 8.69 6.20
N ALA A 244 -30.52 8.26 7.44
CA ALA A 244 -29.34 7.45 7.75
C ALA A 244 -29.22 6.25 6.80
N LEU A 245 -28.00 5.91 6.39
CA LEU A 245 -27.79 4.78 5.50
C LEU A 245 -28.18 3.47 6.20
N PRO A 246 -28.87 2.55 5.52
CA PRO A 246 -29.18 1.25 6.08
C PRO A 246 -27.91 0.47 6.46
N ARG A 247 -27.91 -0.14 7.65
CA ARG A 247 -26.73 -0.85 8.24
C ARG A 247 -26.23 -2.03 7.40
N GLN A 248 -27.06 -2.56 6.51
CA GLN A 248 -26.77 -3.75 5.70
C GLN A 248 -25.93 -3.45 4.44
N LEU A 249 -25.65 -2.17 4.15
CA LEU A 249 -24.89 -1.78 2.97
C LEU A 249 -23.39 -2.06 3.16
N PRO A 250 -22.76 -2.82 2.25
CA PRO A 250 -21.33 -3.05 2.26
C PRO A 250 -20.56 -1.73 2.06
N PRO A 251 -19.63 -1.37 2.96
CA PRO A 251 -18.89 -0.11 2.87
C PRO A 251 -18.14 0.04 1.54
N SER A 252 -17.45 -1.00 1.09
CA SER A 252 -16.71 -1.03 -0.19
C SER A 252 -17.54 -0.54 -1.37
N ARG A 253 -18.79 -1.02 -1.48
CA ARG A 253 -19.73 -0.68 -2.55
C ARG A 253 -20.24 0.75 -2.44
N LEU A 254 -20.49 1.23 -1.23
CA LEU A 254 -20.85 2.62 -0.98
C LEU A 254 -19.72 3.56 -1.43
N HIS A 255 -18.48 3.26 -1.06
CA HIS A 255 -17.30 4.04 -1.46
C HIS A 255 -17.08 4.02 -2.98
N ALA A 256 -17.28 2.87 -3.64
CA ALA A 256 -17.18 2.78 -5.09
C ALA A 256 -18.20 3.69 -5.79
N LEU A 257 -19.47 3.71 -5.32
CA LEU A 257 -20.48 4.62 -5.85
C LEU A 257 -20.14 6.09 -5.56
N ALA A 258 -19.69 6.40 -4.36
CA ALA A 258 -19.27 7.74 -4.00
C ALA A 258 -18.11 8.22 -4.88
N ARG A 259 -17.11 7.37 -5.12
CA ARG A 259 -15.96 7.66 -5.97
C ARG A 259 -16.39 8.07 -7.38
N ILE A 260 -17.37 7.38 -7.98
CA ILE A 260 -17.92 7.75 -9.28
C ILE A 260 -18.45 9.19 -9.27
N ALA A 261 -19.19 9.57 -8.23
CA ALA A 261 -19.73 10.93 -8.14
C ALA A 261 -18.63 11.97 -7.92
N LEU A 262 -17.67 11.68 -7.05
CA LEU A 262 -16.62 12.63 -6.67
C LEU A 262 -15.68 12.96 -7.83
N THR A 263 -15.49 12.04 -8.77
CA THR A 263 -14.65 12.24 -9.96
C THR A 263 -15.43 12.78 -11.17
N ALA A 264 -16.70 12.39 -11.34
CA ALA A 264 -17.52 12.81 -12.49
C ALA A 264 -17.74 14.34 -12.57
N ARG A 265 -17.99 14.85 -13.79
CA ARG A 265 -18.68 16.13 -13.97
C ARG A 265 -20.17 15.99 -13.66
N ALA A 266 -20.80 17.08 -13.23
CA ALA A 266 -22.23 17.09 -12.92
C ALA A 266 -23.12 16.65 -14.10
N GLN A 267 -22.75 17.01 -15.33
CA GLN A 267 -23.45 16.61 -16.56
C GLN A 267 -23.47 15.09 -16.76
N THR A 268 -22.36 14.40 -16.45
CA THR A 268 -22.25 12.94 -16.57
C THR A 268 -23.14 12.25 -15.53
N LEU A 269 -23.21 12.81 -14.32
CA LEU A 269 -24.12 12.33 -13.28
C LEU A 269 -25.59 12.57 -13.66
N ALA A 270 -25.91 13.70 -14.27
CA ALA A 270 -27.26 14.03 -14.72
C ALA A 270 -27.79 13.02 -15.76
N ARG A 271 -26.91 12.47 -16.61
CA ARG A 271 -27.24 11.46 -17.63
C ARG A 271 -27.47 10.05 -17.08
N LEU A 272 -27.20 9.78 -15.80
CA LEU A 272 -27.49 8.48 -15.18
C LEU A 272 -29.01 8.28 -15.03
N THR A 273 -29.47 7.02 -15.04
CA THR A 273 -30.86 6.66 -14.71
C THR A 273 -31.23 7.18 -13.32
N ASP A 274 -32.46 7.64 -13.11
CA ASP A 274 -32.93 8.27 -11.85
C ASP A 274 -32.46 7.53 -10.59
N THR A 275 -32.78 6.24 -10.46
CA THR A 275 -32.40 5.41 -9.30
C THR A 275 -30.89 5.37 -9.07
N ARG A 276 -30.09 5.23 -10.14
CA ARG A 276 -28.62 5.22 -10.07
C ARG A 276 -28.07 6.60 -9.72
N ARG A 277 -28.59 7.67 -10.34
CA ARG A 277 -28.18 9.05 -10.09
C ARG A 277 -28.36 9.42 -8.62
N VAL A 278 -29.57 9.21 -8.11
CA VAL A 278 -29.94 9.47 -6.71
C VAL A 278 -29.08 8.64 -5.75
N ALA A 279 -28.89 7.35 -6.02
CA ALA A 279 -28.05 6.48 -5.19
C ALA A 279 -26.58 6.93 -5.17
N THR A 280 -26.03 7.29 -6.32
CA THR A 280 -24.65 7.78 -6.46
C THR A 280 -24.45 9.10 -5.72
N LEU A 281 -25.36 10.05 -5.85
CA LEU A 281 -25.29 11.34 -5.13
C LEU A 281 -25.44 11.15 -3.61
N ARG A 282 -26.38 10.31 -3.16
CA ARG A 282 -26.53 9.97 -1.74
C ARG A 282 -25.26 9.35 -1.18
N ALA A 283 -24.69 8.36 -1.88
CA ALA A 283 -23.43 7.74 -1.49
C ALA A 283 -22.29 8.77 -1.38
N ALA A 284 -22.21 9.70 -2.33
CA ALA A 284 -21.21 10.75 -2.35
C ALA A 284 -21.38 11.74 -1.20
N LEU A 285 -22.59 12.23 -0.90
CA LEU A 285 -22.81 13.15 0.22
C LEU A 285 -22.45 12.51 1.57
N HIS A 286 -22.84 11.26 1.80
CA HIS A 286 -22.43 10.55 3.02
C HIS A 286 -20.91 10.36 3.12
N THR A 287 -20.25 10.09 2.00
CA THR A 287 -18.79 9.95 1.93
C THR A 287 -18.08 11.29 2.12
N LEU A 288 -18.60 12.38 1.55
CA LEU A 288 -18.08 13.74 1.72
C LEU A 288 -18.13 14.20 3.17
N VAL A 289 -19.19 13.85 3.89
CA VAL A 289 -19.27 14.14 5.33
C VAL A 289 -18.13 13.42 6.05
N ALA A 290 -17.86 12.15 5.75
CA ALA A 290 -16.74 11.40 6.34
C ALA A 290 -15.36 12.00 5.98
N LEU A 291 -15.14 12.35 4.71
CA LEU A 291 -13.91 12.99 4.23
C LEU A 291 -13.70 14.39 4.83
N ALA A 292 -14.78 15.14 5.08
CA ALA A 292 -14.73 16.44 5.75
C ALA A 292 -14.28 16.30 7.20
N HIS A 293 -14.74 15.27 7.93
CA HIS A 293 -14.21 14.96 9.27
C HIS A 293 -12.72 14.62 9.20
N ASP A 294 -12.31 13.76 8.27
CA ASP A 294 -10.90 13.38 8.10
C ASP A 294 -10.02 14.62 7.83
N THR A 295 -10.48 15.50 6.94
CA THR A 295 -9.81 16.76 6.61
C THR A 295 -9.68 17.68 7.83
N ILE A 296 -10.74 17.83 8.63
CA ILE A 296 -10.72 18.63 9.87
C ILE A 296 -9.69 18.06 10.85
N LEU A 297 -9.62 16.74 11.00
CA LEU A 297 -8.69 16.07 11.94
C LEU A 297 -7.24 16.14 11.45
N ASP A 298 -6.98 15.96 10.14
CA ASP A 298 -5.66 16.16 9.53
C ASP A 298 -5.20 17.63 9.69
N MET A 299 -6.09 18.59 9.50
CA MET A 299 -5.81 20.01 9.75
C MET A 299 -5.55 20.32 11.22
N LEU A 300 -6.36 19.75 12.13
CA LEU A 300 -6.18 19.92 13.56
C LEU A 300 -4.80 19.42 13.99
N ASP A 301 -4.42 18.22 13.52
CA ASP A 301 -3.10 17.65 13.76
C ASP A 301 -1.98 18.62 13.31
N ALA A 302 -2.03 19.04 12.04
CA ALA A 302 -1.03 19.93 11.48
C ALA A 302 -0.95 21.27 12.21
N VAL A 303 -2.10 21.88 12.56
CA VAL A 303 -2.16 23.18 13.24
C VAL A 303 -1.66 23.09 14.67
N VAL A 304 -2.11 22.10 15.46
CA VAL A 304 -1.70 21.93 16.86
C VAL A 304 -0.22 21.60 16.94
N THR A 305 0.27 20.68 16.10
CA THR A 305 1.69 20.31 16.05
C THR A 305 2.58 21.50 15.70
N ALA A 306 2.17 22.31 14.71
CA ALA A 306 2.89 23.52 14.34
C ALA A 306 2.92 24.54 15.49
N LEU A 307 1.79 24.78 16.16
CA LEU A 307 1.72 25.73 17.29
C LEU A 307 2.63 25.31 18.45
N LEU A 308 2.63 24.03 18.82
CA LEU A 308 3.49 23.52 19.89
C LEU A 308 4.97 23.62 19.51
N SER A 309 5.33 23.25 18.27
CA SER A 309 6.71 23.35 17.79
C SER A 309 7.20 24.81 17.69
N GLU A 310 6.38 25.71 17.17
CA GLU A 310 6.68 27.15 17.12
C GLU A 310 6.86 27.75 18.52
N ALA A 311 6.03 27.35 19.48
CA ALA A 311 6.14 27.83 20.86
C ALA A 311 7.42 27.30 21.53
N ALA A 312 7.74 26.01 21.36
CA ALA A 312 8.97 25.42 21.89
C ALA A 312 10.22 26.10 21.31
N LYS A 313 10.27 26.31 19.99
CA LYS A 313 11.37 27.03 19.32
C LYS A 313 11.52 28.46 19.83
N ALA A 314 10.41 29.19 19.95
CA ALA A 314 10.43 30.55 20.50
C ALA A 314 10.92 30.57 21.95
N GLY A 315 10.48 29.62 22.78
CA GLY A 315 10.93 29.49 24.16
C GLY A 315 12.44 29.24 24.28
N ILE A 316 12.97 28.32 23.46
CA ILE A 316 14.42 28.05 23.38
C ILE A 316 15.18 29.30 22.91
N GLN A 317 14.72 29.99 21.87
CA GLN A 317 15.38 31.20 21.36
C GLN A 317 15.41 32.33 22.38
N THR A 318 14.29 32.57 23.08
CA THR A 318 14.24 33.55 24.17
C THR A 318 15.22 33.17 25.27
N ARG A 319 15.27 31.88 25.66
CA ARG A 319 16.23 31.40 26.67
C ARG A 319 17.67 31.68 26.26
N VAL A 320 18.05 31.31 25.03
CA VAL A 320 19.41 31.52 24.50
C VAL A 320 19.78 33.01 24.51
N ARG A 321 18.85 33.91 24.16
CA ARG A 321 19.10 35.36 24.20
C ARG A 321 19.34 35.88 25.61
N THR A 322 18.60 35.39 26.60
CA THR A 322 18.67 35.83 28.00
C THR A 322 19.74 35.12 28.84
N LEU A 323 20.39 34.09 28.29
CA LEU A 323 21.37 33.28 29.03
C LEU A 323 22.60 34.10 29.42
N ASN A 324 23.11 34.92 28.51
CA ASN A 324 24.28 35.77 28.78
C ASN A 324 23.99 36.78 29.91
N ASP A 325 22.81 37.40 29.89
CA ASP A 325 22.39 38.35 30.92
C ASP A 325 22.24 37.67 32.29
N LEU A 326 21.70 36.43 32.31
CA LEU A 326 21.60 35.63 33.52
C LEU A 326 22.98 35.18 34.03
N ASP A 327 23.88 34.75 33.16
CA ASP A 327 25.23 34.31 33.53
C ASP A 327 26.04 35.46 34.11
N ALA A 328 25.94 36.66 33.51
CA ALA A 328 26.58 37.86 34.03
C ALA A 328 26.06 38.19 35.44
N ALA A 329 24.74 38.26 35.63
CA ALA A 329 24.15 38.56 36.93
C ALA A 329 24.43 37.46 37.98
N ALA A 330 24.49 36.18 37.58
CA ALA A 330 24.80 35.08 38.47
C ALA A 330 26.28 35.05 38.88
N LEU A 331 27.21 35.38 37.98
CA LEU A 331 28.64 35.49 38.28
C LEU A 331 28.89 36.64 39.27
N THR A 332 28.25 37.81 39.08
CA THR A 332 28.30 38.92 40.03
C THR A 332 27.85 38.49 41.42
N LEU A 333 26.72 37.77 41.53
CA LEU A 333 26.26 37.27 42.83
C LEU A 333 27.15 36.16 43.41
N ALA A 334 27.78 35.34 42.58
CA ALA A 334 28.72 34.30 43.03
C ALA A 334 29.99 34.91 43.63
N GLU A 335 30.51 35.98 43.03
CA GLU A 335 31.66 36.73 43.56
C GLU A 335 31.32 37.38 44.90
N VAL A 336 30.12 37.95 45.05
CA VAL A 336 29.63 38.47 46.35
C VAL A 336 29.55 37.35 47.40
N VAL A 337 29.08 36.16 47.03
CA VAL A 337 29.06 35.00 47.93
C VAL A 337 30.46 34.50 48.27
N ALA A 338 31.43 34.62 47.37
CA ALA A 338 32.83 34.30 47.67
C ALA A 338 33.39 35.25 48.74
N ILE A 339 33.11 36.55 48.65
CA ILE A 339 33.50 37.55 49.67
C ILE A 339 32.83 37.23 51.01
N LEU A 340 31.56 36.83 51.00
CA LEU A 340 30.82 36.41 52.21
C LEU A 340 31.41 35.17 52.90
N ARG A 341 32.15 34.33 52.16
CA ARG A 341 32.75 33.08 52.66
C ARG A 341 34.25 33.16 52.85
N ASP A 342 34.87 34.30 52.55
CA ASP A 342 36.30 34.49 52.70
C ASP A 342 36.66 34.60 54.20
N PRO A 343 37.42 33.65 54.77
CA PRO A 343 37.76 33.65 56.20
C PRO A 343 38.66 34.83 56.61
N VAL A 344 39.23 35.57 55.64
CA VAL A 344 40.03 36.77 55.89
C VAL A 344 39.15 37.99 56.17
N VAL A 345 37.90 37.98 55.69
CA VAL A 345 36.95 39.09 55.88
C VAL A 345 36.16 38.87 57.16
N ALA A 346 36.37 39.73 58.16
CA ALA A 346 35.62 39.66 59.42
C ALA A 346 34.13 39.95 59.19
N ASP A 347 33.24 39.24 59.90
CA ASP A 347 31.78 39.33 59.74
C ASP A 347 31.23 40.77 59.79
N GLY A 348 31.82 41.62 60.64
CA GLY A 348 31.42 43.03 60.79
C GLY A 348 31.79 43.95 59.63
N THR A 349 32.67 43.53 58.72
CA THR A 349 33.19 44.36 57.60
C THR A 349 32.76 43.87 56.21
N ILE A 350 32.02 42.76 56.13
CA ILE A 350 31.53 42.15 54.89
C ILE A 350 30.79 43.16 53.99
N ARG A 351 29.88 43.97 54.57
CA ARG A 351 29.11 44.96 53.80
C ARG A 351 30.02 46.00 53.15
N THR A 352 31.07 46.41 53.86
CA THR A 352 32.07 47.35 53.38
C THR A 352 32.96 46.72 52.31
N ALA A 353 33.32 45.44 52.45
CA ALA A 353 34.11 44.68 51.48
C ALA A 353 33.35 44.47 50.15
N VAL A 354 32.06 44.14 50.21
CA VAL A 354 31.19 44.02 49.02
C VAL A 354 31.02 45.38 48.33
N ALA A 355 30.75 46.45 49.09
CA ALA A 355 30.58 47.80 48.56
C ALA A 355 31.86 48.40 47.93
N ALA A 356 33.04 47.87 48.28
CA ALA A 356 34.31 48.28 47.68
C ALA A 356 34.53 47.71 46.27
N GLN A 357 33.86 46.60 45.92
CA GLN A 357 33.98 45.94 44.61
C GLN A 357 32.75 46.11 43.71
N TYR A 358 31.56 46.27 44.29
CA TYR A 358 30.31 46.40 43.54
C TYR A 358 29.47 47.57 44.05
N ALA A 359 28.97 48.41 43.12
CA ALA A 359 28.01 49.46 43.45
C ALA A 359 26.65 48.86 43.83
N ASN A 360 25.93 49.48 44.77
CA ASN A 360 24.62 48.99 45.23
C ASN A 360 23.61 48.86 44.07
N ASP A 361 23.57 49.83 43.15
CA ASP A 361 22.67 49.79 42.00
C ASP A 361 22.96 48.59 41.08
N ALA A 362 24.24 48.22 40.91
CA ALA A 362 24.63 47.06 40.11
C ALA A 362 24.24 45.73 40.77
N LEU A 363 24.25 45.67 42.11
CA LEU A 363 23.78 44.52 42.87
C LEU A 363 22.25 44.39 42.81
N ASP A 364 21.53 45.50 42.92
CA ASP A 364 20.07 45.52 42.80
C ASP A 364 19.63 45.12 41.38
N ASP A 365 20.34 45.60 40.35
CA ASP A 365 20.13 45.20 38.96
C ASP A 365 20.44 43.72 38.74
N ALA A 366 21.54 43.20 39.29
CA ALA A 366 21.88 41.78 39.21
C ALA A 366 20.81 40.91 39.93
N ILE A 367 20.34 41.33 41.11
CA ILE A 367 19.25 40.64 41.83
C ILE A 367 17.95 40.70 41.03
N ALA A 368 17.60 41.84 40.44
CA ALA A 368 16.40 42.01 39.62
C ALA A 368 16.48 41.17 38.33
N GLN A 369 17.62 41.15 37.66
CA GLN A 369 17.88 40.31 36.48
C GLN A 369 17.82 38.83 36.83
N VAL A 370 18.46 38.38 37.92
CA VAL A 370 18.33 37.00 38.38
C VAL A 370 16.87 36.69 38.74
N ARG A 371 16.13 37.56 39.43
CA ARG A 371 14.70 37.30 39.71
C ARG A 371 13.82 37.28 38.47
N ALA A 372 14.14 38.04 37.44
CA ALA A 372 13.39 38.10 36.18
C ALA A 372 13.74 36.94 35.22
N LEU A 373 14.99 36.50 35.23
CA LEU A 373 15.55 35.54 34.27
C LEU A 373 15.79 34.15 34.85
N ALA A 374 15.99 34.03 36.17
CA ALA A 374 16.01 32.75 36.87
C ALA A 374 14.59 32.20 36.90
N ARG A 375 14.46 30.99 36.37
CA ARG A 375 13.20 30.27 36.26
C ARG A 375 13.39 28.89 36.87
N PRO A 376 12.33 28.25 37.40
CA PRO A 376 12.37 26.83 37.72
C PRO A 376 12.82 26.03 36.49
N THR A 377 13.44 24.87 36.69
CA THR A 377 13.98 23.98 35.65
C THR A 377 12.97 23.53 34.57
N ALA A 378 11.68 23.88 34.69
CA ALA A 378 10.59 23.34 33.88
C ALA A 378 10.04 24.26 32.76
N ASP A 379 10.31 25.57 32.70
CA ASP A 379 9.45 26.47 31.90
C ASP A 379 10.14 27.55 31.03
N THR A 380 10.20 27.28 29.72
CA THR A 380 10.54 28.27 28.68
C THR A 380 9.44 28.45 27.63
N THR A 381 8.37 27.64 27.68
CA THR A 381 7.46 27.48 26.54
C THR A 381 6.05 28.04 26.81
N TYR A 382 5.67 28.22 28.08
CA TYR A 382 4.29 28.58 28.41
C TYR A 382 3.89 29.98 27.95
N GLU A 383 4.72 31.00 28.16
CA GLU A 383 4.47 32.38 27.71
C GLU A 383 4.29 32.44 26.18
N ALA A 384 5.12 31.67 25.44
CA ALA A 384 5.02 31.55 24.00
C ALA A 384 3.72 30.87 23.53
N LEU A 385 3.17 29.93 24.31
CA LEU A 385 1.87 29.30 24.08
C LEU A 385 0.71 30.26 24.36
N VAL A 386 0.78 31.03 25.45
CA VAL A 386 -0.21 32.05 25.81
C VAL A 386 -0.31 33.11 24.71
N ALA A 387 0.82 33.63 24.22
CA ALA A 387 0.88 34.61 23.13
C ALA A 387 0.18 34.11 21.84
N ARG A 388 0.16 32.79 21.63
CA ARG A 388 -0.43 32.15 20.44
C ARG A 388 -1.87 31.66 20.65
N TYR A 389 -2.41 31.75 21.86
CA TYR A 389 -3.73 31.19 22.20
C TYR A 389 -4.90 31.78 21.38
N ARG A 390 -4.75 33.01 20.87
CA ARG A 390 -5.75 33.62 19.96
C ARG A 390 -5.96 32.77 18.70
N ARG A 391 -4.95 32.03 18.23
CA ARG A 391 -5.06 31.14 17.06
C ARG A 391 -5.97 29.94 17.34
N ILE A 392 -5.91 29.38 18.55
CA ILE A 392 -6.81 28.30 19.00
C ILE A 392 -8.23 28.84 19.18
N SER A 393 -8.35 29.99 19.84
CA SER A 393 -9.64 30.61 20.16
C SER A 393 -10.51 30.88 18.91
N ARG A 394 -9.90 31.00 17.72
CA ARG A 394 -10.62 31.15 16.44
C ARG A 394 -11.46 29.93 16.07
N PHE A 395 -10.93 28.72 16.24
CA PHE A 395 -11.61 27.49 15.79
C PHE A 395 -12.20 26.66 16.93
N ARG A 396 -11.65 26.78 18.15
CA ARG A 396 -11.99 25.94 19.31
C ARG A 396 -13.51 25.83 19.56
N PRO A 397 -14.29 26.92 19.63
CA PRO A 397 -15.71 26.81 19.96
C PRO A 397 -16.47 25.92 18.97
N ARG A 398 -16.27 26.15 17.67
CA ARG A 398 -16.91 25.34 16.63
C ARG A 398 -16.39 23.93 16.56
N PHE A 399 -15.09 23.72 16.77
CA PHE A 399 -14.52 22.38 16.80
C PHE A 399 -15.13 21.54 17.91
N LEU A 400 -15.28 22.12 19.11
CA LEU A 400 -15.90 21.47 20.26
C LEU A 400 -17.39 21.18 20.06
N THR A 401 -18.14 22.03 19.35
CA THR A 401 -19.57 21.80 19.09
C THR A 401 -19.82 20.82 17.94
N THR A 402 -18.97 20.82 16.90
CA THR A 402 -19.23 20.11 15.64
C THR A 402 -18.73 18.67 15.64
N ILE A 403 -17.61 18.40 16.31
CA ILE A 403 -16.96 17.08 16.32
C ILE A 403 -17.41 16.29 17.53
N GLN A 404 -17.86 15.06 17.29
CA GLN A 404 -18.19 14.10 18.35
C GLN A 404 -17.10 13.04 18.37
N LEU A 405 -16.53 12.82 19.55
CA LEU A 405 -15.44 11.88 19.77
C LEU A 405 -15.97 10.65 20.51
N ASP A 406 -15.49 9.49 20.08
CA ASP A 406 -15.63 8.24 20.81
C ASP A 406 -14.24 7.61 20.96
N ALA A 407 -14.09 6.65 21.86
CA ALA A 407 -12.78 6.13 22.22
C ALA A 407 -12.78 4.66 22.61
N LEU A 408 -11.66 4.01 22.28
CA LEU A 408 -11.25 2.79 22.93
C LEU A 408 -10.97 3.05 24.42
N PRO A 409 -10.91 2.03 25.29
CA PRO A 409 -10.68 2.21 26.72
C PRO A 409 -9.49 3.13 27.08
N ALA A 410 -8.42 3.12 26.29
CA ALA A 410 -7.24 3.96 26.50
C ALA A 410 -7.46 5.46 26.17
N GLY A 411 -8.40 5.79 25.29
CA GLY A 411 -8.72 7.17 24.90
C GLY A 411 -9.81 7.82 25.76
N LYS A 412 -10.48 7.07 26.65
CA LYS A 412 -11.62 7.57 27.45
C LYS A 412 -11.29 8.83 28.26
N ALA A 413 -10.12 8.89 28.89
CA ALA A 413 -9.70 10.05 29.67
C ALA A 413 -9.58 11.33 28.81
N VAL A 414 -9.17 11.20 27.54
CA VAL A 414 -9.09 12.33 26.61
C VAL A 414 -10.48 12.79 26.18
N VAL A 415 -11.39 11.86 25.89
CA VAL A 415 -12.78 12.19 25.54
C VAL A 415 -13.50 12.86 26.71
N GLN A 416 -13.30 12.41 27.94
CA GLN A 416 -13.84 13.06 29.14
C GLN A 416 -13.34 14.50 29.30
N ALA A 417 -12.02 14.72 29.12
CA ALA A 417 -11.43 16.06 29.18
C ALA A 417 -11.92 16.98 28.04
N TYR A 418 -12.13 16.41 26.84
CA TYR A 418 -12.73 17.11 25.71
C TYR A 418 -14.18 17.53 25.98
N GLN A 419 -15.00 16.61 26.51
CA GLN A 419 -16.39 16.88 26.89
C GLN A 419 -16.47 17.93 28.01
N PHE A 420 -15.53 17.88 28.97
CA PHE A 420 -15.41 18.93 29.98
C PHE A 420 -15.15 20.30 29.33
N LEU A 421 -14.18 20.41 28.41
CA LEU A 421 -13.94 21.67 27.70
C LEU A 421 -15.18 22.15 26.93
N GLN A 422 -15.91 21.24 26.28
CA GLN A 422 -17.16 21.53 25.57
C GLN A 422 -18.21 22.13 26.52
N GLN A 423 -18.36 21.60 27.74
CA GLN A 423 -19.29 22.12 28.75
C GLN A 423 -18.86 23.48 29.34
N GLN A 424 -17.56 23.77 29.36
CA GLN A 424 -17.02 25.04 29.85
C GLN A 424 -16.96 26.13 28.77
N GLU A 425 -17.33 25.84 27.52
CA GLU A 425 -17.37 26.85 26.47
C GLU A 425 -18.34 28.00 26.81
N GLY A 426 -18.00 29.22 26.38
CA GLY A 426 -18.77 30.43 26.72
C GLY A 426 -18.47 31.05 28.09
N ARG A 427 -17.92 30.29 29.05
CA ARG A 427 -17.50 30.85 30.36
C ARG A 427 -16.26 31.73 30.18
N ARG A 428 -16.12 32.81 30.97
CA ARG A 428 -14.97 33.76 30.89
C ARG A 428 -13.84 33.48 31.90
N SER A 429 -14.00 32.50 32.79
CA SER A 429 -12.99 32.18 33.80
C SER A 429 -11.64 31.81 33.15
N ARG A 430 -10.55 32.28 33.79
CA ARG A 430 -9.16 31.92 33.48
C ARG A 430 -8.73 30.59 34.09
N THR A 431 -9.49 30.08 35.06
CA THR A 431 -9.19 28.82 35.76
C THR A 431 -10.39 27.87 35.77
N PHE A 432 -10.12 26.58 35.92
CA PHE A 432 -11.12 25.56 36.18
C PHE A 432 -10.92 24.92 37.56
N THR A 433 -12.00 24.50 38.20
CA THR A 433 -12.00 23.82 39.51
C THR A 433 -12.07 22.30 39.39
N ASP A 434 -12.90 21.80 38.48
CA ASP A 434 -13.25 20.36 38.40
C ASP A 434 -12.75 19.70 37.10
N ALA A 435 -11.62 20.17 36.58
CA ALA A 435 -11.07 19.66 35.32
C ALA A 435 -10.53 18.22 35.49
N PRO A 436 -10.92 17.26 34.62
CA PRO A 436 -10.38 15.90 34.65
C PRO A 436 -8.84 15.88 34.53
N LEU A 437 -8.13 15.43 35.55
CA LEU A 437 -6.67 15.49 35.60
C LEU A 437 -5.96 14.27 34.98
N GLN A 438 -6.67 13.18 34.68
CA GLN A 438 -6.10 11.95 34.13
C GLN A 438 -5.44 12.15 32.74
N VAL A 439 -5.85 13.20 32.01
CA VAL A 439 -5.27 13.59 30.72
C VAL A 439 -3.92 14.29 30.86
N VAL A 440 -3.64 14.86 32.05
CA VAL A 440 -2.48 15.73 32.29
C VAL A 440 -1.23 14.87 32.48
N THR A 441 -0.30 14.98 31.54
CA THR A 441 1.00 14.28 31.61
C THR A 441 1.97 15.04 32.51
N ALA A 442 3.07 14.37 32.90
CA ALA A 442 4.15 15.02 33.66
C ALA A 442 4.68 16.29 32.97
N ALA A 443 4.79 16.27 31.63
CA ALA A 443 5.22 17.42 30.84
C ALA A 443 4.24 18.59 30.87
N TRP A 444 2.93 18.33 30.97
CA TRP A 444 1.90 19.38 31.01
C TRP A 444 1.59 19.87 32.43
N ARG A 445 1.94 19.08 33.45
CA ARG A 445 1.62 19.37 34.85
C ARG A 445 2.03 20.79 35.31
N PRO A 446 3.23 21.32 34.97
CA PRO A 446 3.64 22.68 35.36
C PRO A 446 2.76 23.78 34.77
N TYR A 447 2.23 23.57 33.56
CA TYR A 447 1.41 24.56 32.84
C TYR A 447 -0.06 24.50 33.20
N VAL A 448 -0.50 23.35 33.72
CA VAL A 448 -1.91 23.07 33.96
C VAL A 448 -2.28 23.29 35.42
N ILE A 449 -1.44 22.91 36.38
CA ILE A 449 -1.81 22.93 37.80
C ILE A 449 -1.28 24.21 38.47
N ILE A 450 -2.18 25.10 38.88
CA ILE A 450 -1.83 26.38 39.58
C ILE A 450 -2.03 26.27 41.10
N GLY A 451 -2.69 25.21 41.60
CA GLY A 451 -2.90 24.96 43.03
C GLY A 451 -3.61 23.63 43.29
N ALA A 452 -3.91 23.32 44.56
CA ALA A 452 -4.42 21.99 44.98
C ALA A 452 -5.67 21.51 44.22
N GLN A 453 -6.54 22.43 43.75
CA GLN A 453 -7.74 22.12 42.96
C GLN A 453 -8.04 23.18 41.88
N ARG A 454 -7.02 23.87 41.35
CA ARG A 454 -7.22 24.89 40.30
C ARG A 454 -6.32 24.61 39.12
N THR A 455 -6.92 24.55 37.93
CA THR A 455 -6.18 24.40 36.68
C THR A 455 -6.22 25.65 35.82
N ASP A 456 -5.13 25.93 35.11
CA ASP A 456 -5.05 26.98 34.10
C ASP A 456 -5.87 26.58 32.87
N ARG A 457 -6.74 27.47 32.40
CA ARG A 457 -7.55 27.19 31.22
C ARG A 457 -6.74 27.03 29.93
N ILE A 458 -5.77 27.90 29.69
CA ILE A 458 -4.95 27.91 28.48
C ILE A 458 -4.07 26.65 28.46
N GLY A 459 -3.34 26.41 29.55
CA GLY A 459 -2.51 25.21 29.73
C GLY A 459 -3.33 23.93 29.59
N TYR A 460 -4.50 23.85 30.24
CA TYR A 460 -5.39 22.69 30.12
C TYR A 460 -5.90 22.50 28.69
N THR A 461 -6.28 23.57 27.99
CA THR A 461 -6.74 23.50 26.60
C THR A 461 -5.65 22.96 25.66
N TYR A 462 -4.42 23.46 25.77
CA TYR A 462 -3.31 22.93 24.97
C TYR A 462 -2.98 21.49 25.31
N CYS A 463 -3.01 21.12 26.61
CA CYS A 463 -2.83 19.75 27.06
C CYS A 463 -3.86 18.81 26.42
N VAL A 464 -5.15 19.15 26.47
CA VAL A 464 -6.21 18.32 25.87
C VAL A 464 -6.04 18.20 24.36
N LEU A 465 -5.70 19.29 23.65
CA LEU A 465 -5.49 19.24 22.20
C LEU A 465 -4.26 18.42 21.81
N ASP A 466 -3.14 18.55 22.51
CA ASP A 466 -1.93 17.74 22.30
C ASP A 466 -2.22 16.24 22.50
N ARG A 467 -2.94 15.92 23.58
CA ARG A 467 -3.35 14.54 23.87
C ARG A 467 -4.37 14.02 22.87
N LEU A 468 -5.30 14.85 22.39
CA LEU A 468 -6.26 14.50 21.35
C LEU A 468 -5.56 14.16 20.04
N VAL A 469 -4.65 15.00 19.56
CA VAL A 469 -3.88 14.75 18.34
C VAL A 469 -3.05 13.47 18.47
N THR A 470 -2.40 13.28 19.62
CA THR A 470 -1.61 12.07 19.90
C THR A 470 -2.47 10.80 19.88
N THR A 471 -3.66 10.83 20.48
CA THR A 471 -4.56 9.66 20.55
C THR A 471 -5.30 9.39 19.23
N LEU A 472 -5.59 10.41 18.42
CA LEU A 472 -6.09 10.27 17.05
C LEU A 472 -5.07 9.58 16.13
N ARG A 473 -3.78 9.97 16.21
CA ARG A 473 -2.68 9.31 15.46
C ARG A 473 -2.54 7.83 15.82
N ARG A 474 -2.85 7.47 17.07
CA ARG A 474 -2.83 6.09 17.61
C ARG A 474 -4.14 5.31 17.42
N ARG A 475 -5.18 5.93 16.84
CA ARG A 475 -6.53 5.36 16.71
C ARG A 475 -7.16 4.94 18.06
N GLU A 476 -6.75 5.57 19.15
CA GLU A 476 -7.35 5.36 20.48
C GLU A 476 -8.63 6.18 20.65
N VAL A 477 -8.68 7.33 20.01
CA VAL A 477 -9.87 8.18 19.83
C VAL A 477 -10.24 8.13 18.34
N PHE A 478 -11.53 8.06 18.06
CA PHE A 478 -12.08 7.98 16.71
C PHE A 478 -13.33 8.86 16.58
N VAL A 479 -13.71 9.14 15.33
CA VAL A 479 -14.85 10.00 14.96
C VAL A 479 -15.76 9.22 14.03
N GLN A 480 -17.06 9.46 14.10
CA GLN A 480 -18.03 8.93 13.14
C GLN A 480 -18.98 10.04 12.65
N PRO A 481 -19.26 10.10 11.33
CA PRO A 481 -18.64 9.31 10.25
C PRO A 481 -17.22 9.80 9.93
N SER A 482 -16.34 8.89 9.54
CA SER A 482 -14.95 9.13 9.13
C SER A 482 -14.51 7.93 8.30
N LEU A 483 -13.55 8.10 7.38
CA LEU A 483 -12.93 6.97 6.67
C LEU A 483 -11.65 6.55 7.38
N ARG A 484 -10.78 7.52 7.65
CA ARG A 484 -9.43 7.29 8.17
C ARG A 484 -9.35 7.26 9.70
N TYR A 485 -10.20 8.00 10.39
CA TYR A 485 -10.28 8.11 11.84
C TYR A 485 -11.54 7.42 12.41
N ALA A 486 -12.11 6.46 11.68
CA ALA A 486 -13.22 5.63 12.14
C ALA A 486 -12.80 4.67 13.27
N ASP A 487 -13.77 3.98 13.88
CA ASP A 487 -13.49 2.90 14.84
C ASP A 487 -12.60 1.84 14.15
N PRO A 488 -11.36 1.60 14.62
CA PRO A 488 -10.45 0.66 13.97
C PRO A 488 -10.94 -0.80 14.03
N ARG A 489 -11.94 -1.11 14.87
CA ARG A 489 -12.57 -2.44 14.94
C ARG A 489 -13.64 -2.65 13.88
N ARG A 490 -14.09 -1.58 13.24
CA ARG A 490 -15.12 -1.66 12.21
C ARG A 490 -14.60 -2.50 11.04
N GLY A 491 -15.32 -3.59 10.75
CA GLY A 491 -15.00 -4.51 9.67
C GLY A 491 -14.09 -5.67 10.05
N MET A 492 -13.44 -5.67 11.22
CA MET A 492 -12.73 -6.87 11.68
C MET A 492 -13.69 -8.05 11.88
N LEU A 493 -13.26 -9.26 11.51
CA LEU A 493 -14.03 -10.48 11.73
C LEU A 493 -14.13 -10.72 13.24
N TYR A 494 -15.34 -10.96 13.76
CA TYR A 494 -15.59 -11.27 15.16
C TYR A 494 -16.73 -12.29 15.31
N GLY A 495 -16.70 -13.04 16.42
CA GLY A 495 -17.73 -14.00 16.78
C GLY A 495 -18.01 -15.00 15.65
N ALA A 496 -19.29 -15.23 15.34
CA ALA A 496 -19.71 -16.19 14.32
C ALA A 496 -19.11 -15.95 12.93
N ALA A 497 -18.83 -14.69 12.55
CA ALA A 497 -18.21 -14.38 11.27
C ALA A 497 -16.75 -14.84 11.19
N TRP A 498 -16.02 -14.77 12.31
CA TRP A 498 -14.66 -15.30 12.39
C TRP A 498 -14.67 -16.82 12.39
N GLU A 499 -15.52 -17.46 13.21
CA GLU A 499 -15.62 -18.93 13.27
C GLU A 499 -15.90 -19.56 11.90
N ALA A 500 -16.78 -18.94 11.11
CA ALA A 500 -17.07 -19.39 9.75
C ALA A 500 -15.90 -19.21 8.78
N ALA A 501 -15.13 -18.12 8.91
CA ALA A 501 -14.03 -17.79 8.01
C ALA A 501 -12.71 -18.51 8.37
N ARG A 502 -12.54 -18.88 9.65
CA ARG A 502 -11.29 -19.38 10.23
C ARG A 502 -10.65 -20.54 9.47
N PRO A 503 -11.36 -21.64 9.11
CA PRO A 503 -10.75 -22.75 8.37
C PRO A 503 -10.23 -22.34 6.99
N GLN A 504 -10.96 -21.44 6.32
CA GLN A 504 -10.57 -20.93 5.00
C GLN A 504 -9.34 -20.02 5.10
N VAL A 505 -9.29 -19.15 6.12
CA VAL A 505 -8.14 -18.27 6.36
C VAL A 505 -6.88 -19.08 6.65
N CYS A 506 -6.95 -20.06 7.55
CA CYS A 506 -5.81 -20.94 7.86
C CYS A 506 -5.29 -21.65 6.61
N ARG A 507 -6.18 -22.17 5.76
CA ARG A 507 -5.79 -22.83 4.50
C ARG A 507 -5.20 -21.86 3.49
N ALA A 508 -5.80 -20.68 3.32
CA ALA A 508 -5.37 -19.69 2.34
C ALA A 508 -4.00 -19.09 2.69
N LEU A 509 -3.71 -18.91 3.98
CA LEU A 509 -2.45 -18.33 4.46
C LEU A 509 -1.38 -19.40 4.76
N ASP A 510 -1.70 -20.68 4.58
CA ASP A 510 -0.85 -21.81 4.98
C ASP A 510 -0.39 -21.69 6.44
N LYS A 511 -1.35 -21.56 7.36
CA LYS A 511 -1.10 -21.43 8.80
C LYS A 511 -1.91 -22.45 9.59
N LEU A 512 -1.25 -23.03 10.60
CA LEU A 512 -1.90 -23.96 11.53
C LEU A 512 -2.91 -23.23 12.43
N ALA A 513 -4.05 -23.88 12.64
CA ALA A 513 -5.10 -23.36 13.50
C ALA A 513 -4.75 -23.44 15.00
N ASP A 514 -3.88 -24.39 15.39
CA ASP A 514 -3.38 -24.51 16.76
C ASP A 514 -2.04 -23.79 16.94
N GLY A 515 -2.02 -22.81 17.85
CA GLY A 515 -0.84 -21.99 18.11
C GLY A 515 0.29 -22.73 18.82
N LYS A 516 -0.02 -23.78 19.59
CA LYS A 516 1.01 -24.58 20.26
C LYS A 516 1.83 -25.36 19.24
N THR A 517 1.15 -26.05 18.32
CA THR A 517 1.80 -26.79 17.22
C THR A 517 2.58 -25.86 16.30
N ALA A 518 2.01 -24.70 15.93
CA ALA A 518 2.70 -23.70 15.12
C ALA A 518 3.99 -23.19 15.77
N LEU A 519 3.95 -22.90 17.07
CA LEU A 519 5.11 -22.43 17.81
C LEU A 519 6.18 -23.51 17.99
N ALA A 520 5.78 -24.77 18.16
CA ALA A 520 6.71 -25.90 18.22
C ALA A 520 7.49 -26.05 16.90
N GLN A 521 6.82 -25.95 15.75
CA GLN A 521 7.48 -25.97 14.44
C GLN A 521 8.48 -24.83 14.27
N LEU A 522 8.09 -23.61 14.65
CA LEU A 522 8.98 -22.45 14.63
C LEU A 522 10.17 -22.60 15.58
N ALA A 523 9.98 -23.24 16.73
CA ALA A 523 11.07 -23.51 17.67
C ALA A 523 12.09 -24.49 17.09
N THR A 524 11.63 -25.57 16.45
CA THR A 524 12.52 -26.52 15.75
C THR A 524 13.29 -25.82 14.62
N GLN A 525 12.62 -25.00 13.81
CA GLN A 525 13.29 -24.24 12.74
C GLN A 525 14.37 -23.30 13.28
N LEU A 526 14.09 -22.60 14.39
CA LEU A 526 15.02 -21.68 15.02
C LEU A 526 16.24 -22.42 15.58
N GLU A 527 16.03 -23.55 16.25
CA GLU A 527 17.08 -24.43 16.77
C GLU A 527 18.01 -24.91 15.63
N THR A 528 17.43 -25.45 14.55
CA THR A 528 18.20 -25.91 13.38
C THR A 528 18.98 -24.77 12.73
N ALA A 529 18.40 -23.58 12.61
CA ALA A 529 19.09 -22.42 12.05
C ALA A 529 20.31 -22.01 12.91
N TYR A 530 20.17 -21.98 14.23
CA TYR A 530 21.29 -21.69 15.14
C TYR A 530 22.40 -22.74 15.02
N GLN A 531 22.05 -24.02 15.05
CA GLN A 531 23.02 -25.12 14.92
C GLN A 531 23.79 -25.02 13.59
N THR A 532 23.07 -24.72 12.50
CA THR A 532 23.68 -24.55 11.16
C THR A 532 24.63 -23.37 11.13
N THR A 533 24.24 -22.21 11.67
CA THR A 533 25.12 -21.03 11.75
C THR A 533 26.32 -21.28 12.64
N ALA A 534 26.14 -21.91 13.79
CA ALA A 534 27.24 -22.22 14.72
C ALA A 534 28.28 -23.16 14.07
N ALA A 535 27.82 -24.20 13.36
CA ALA A 535 28.70 -25.12 12.65
C ALA A 535 29.46 -24.44 11.49
N ALA A 536 28.84 -23.47 10.80
CA ALA A 536 29.46 -22.76 9.68
C ALA A 536 30.42 -21.65 10.11
N LEU A 537 30.33 -21.15 11.35
CA LEU A 537 31.01 -19.95 11.81
C LEU A 537 32.54 -20.02 11.66
N SER A 538 33.15 -21.15 12.01
CA SER A 538 34.61 -21.33 11.92
C SER A 538 35.15 -21.29 10.49
N THR A 539 34.29 -21.56 9.50
CA THR A 539 34.64 -21.58 8.07
C THR A 539 34.14 -20.33 7.32
N ASN A 540 33.31 -19.51 7.95
CA ASN A 540 32.69 -18.34 7.32
C ASN A 540 33.56 -17.10 7.48
N ALA A 541 34.48 -16.87 6.53
CA ALA A 541 35.38 -15.72 6.54
C ALA A 541 34.65 -14.35 6.50
N ALA A 542 33.36 -14.32 6.14
CA ALA A 542 32.59 -13.09 6.10
C ALA A 542 32.02 -12.69 7.47
N VAL A 543 32.03 -13.58 8.47
CA VAL A 543 31.43 -13.34 9.78
C VAL A 543 32.50 -13.44 10.85
N SER A 544 32.64 -12.41 11.66
CA SER A 544 33.48 -12.44 12.86
C SER A 544 32.75 -11.85 14.05
N ILE A 545 33.09 -12.35 15.24
CA ILE A 545 32.57 -11.85 16.52
C ILE A 545 33.73 -11.14 17.20
N THR A 546 33.63 -9.82 17.32
CA THR A 546 34.61 -8.98 18.02
C THR A 546 34.06 -8.55 19.38
N THR A 547 34.88 -7.93 20.22
CA THR A 547 34.41 -7.35 21.48
C THR A 547 34.51 -5.83 21.39
N VAL A 548 33.37 -5.14 21.53
CA VAL A 548 33.28 -3.68 21.56
C VAL A 548 32.64 -3.29 22.90
N ASP A 549 33.29 -2.41 23.66
CA ASP A 549 32.83 -1.97 24.99
C ASP A 549 32.50 -3.12 25.97
N GLY A 550 33.27 -4.21 25.90
CA GLY A 550 33.09 -5.39 26.76
C GLY A 550 31.87 -6.26 26.39
N LYS A 551 31.26 -6.06 25.22
CA LYS A 551 30.18 -6.87 24.68
C LYS A 551 30.58 -7.49 23.35
N PRO A 552 30.12 -8.71 23.03
CA PRO A 552 30.31 -9.29 21.70
C PRO A 552 29.55 -8.44 20.67
N ASP A 553 30.21 -8.14 19.57
CA ASP A 553 29.63 -7.45 18.44
C ASP A 553 29.85 -8.27 17.17
N LEU A 554 28.83 -8.30 16.32
CA LEU A 554 28.82 -9.13 15.12
C LEU A 554 29.27 -8.28 13.92
N VAL A 555 30.42 -8.62 13.37
CA VAL A 555 30.95 -7.97 12.17
C VAL A 555 30.69 -8.85 10.97
N LEU A 556 30.02 -8.27 9.96
CA LEU A 556 29.77 -8.91 8.68
C LEU A 556 30.53 -8.14 7.59
N SER A 557 31.49 -8.81 6.96
CA SER A 557 32.29 -8.23 5.89
C SER A 557 31.41 -7.76 4.73
N PRO A 558 31.66 -6.57 4.15
CA PRO A 558 30.96 -6.10 2.97
C PRO A 558 31.07 -7.11 1.82
N LEU A 559 30.02 -7.16 1.01
CA LEU A 559 30.07 -7.94 -0.23
C LEU A 559 31.02 -7.26 -1.22
N GLU A 560 31.99 -8.01 -1.72
CA GLU A 560 32.86 -7.54 -2.80
C GLU A 560 32.03 -7.17 -4.05
N ARG A 561 32.51 -6.17 -4.79
CA ARG A 561 31.88 -5.80 -6.06
C ARG A 561 32.06 -6.96 -7.03
N LEU A 562 30.99 -7.34 -7.74
CA LEU A 562 31.11 -8.32 -8.82
C LEU A 562 31.93 -7.71 -9.97
N ASP A 563 32.91 -8.46 -10.44
CA ASP A 563 33.65 -8.10 -11.64
C ASP A 563 32.70 -7.98 -12.84
N GLU A 564 32.95 -6.97 -13.66
CA GLU A 564 32.26 -6.76 -14.93
C GLU A 564 33.17 -7.31 -16.04
N PRO A 565 32.88 -8.49 -16.60
CA PRO A 565 33.72 -9.07 -17.64
C PRO A 565 33.69 -8.16 -18.89
N ALA A 566 34.79 -8.16 -19.64
CA ALA A 566 34.89 -7.37 -20.87
C ALA A 566 33.81 -7.75 -21.92
N SER A 567 33.29 -8.98 -21.86
CA SER A 567 32.15 -9.43 -22.67
C SER A 567 30.85 -8.70 -22.31
N LEU A 568 30.54 -8.53 -21.02
CA LEU A 568 29.36 -7.80 -20.55
C LEU A 568 29.42 -6.32 -20.94
N ILE A 569 30.57 -5.67 -20.73
CA ILE A 569 30.75 -4.26 -21.07
C ILE A 569 30.51 -4.06 -22.57
N ARG A 570 31.17 -4.89 -23.40
CA ARG A 570 31.00 -4.88 -24.85
C ARG A 570 29.54 -5.11 -25.26
N LEU A 571 28.86 -6.09 -24.66
CA LEU A 571 27.45 -6.39 -24.95
C LEU A 571 26.56 -5.18 -24.63
N ARG A 572 26.76 -4.53 -23.48
CA ARG A 572 26.01 -3.33 -23.09
C ARG A 572 26.22 -2.18 -24.07
N ASP A 573 27.46 -1.95 -24.49
CA ASP A 573 27.80 -0.89 -25.46
C ASP A 573 27.20 -1.17 -26.83
N GLN A 574 27.29 -2.42 -27.31
CA GLN A 574 26.69 -2.85 -28.58
C GLN A 574 25.18 -2.70 -28.57
N ILE A 575 24.50 -3.15 -27.52
CA ILE A 575 23.05 -2.98 -27.38
C ILE A 575 22.69 -1.49 -27.35
N ALA A 576 23.41 -0.67 -26.58
CA ALA A 576 23.17 0.77 -26.52
C ALA A 576 23.34 1.47 -27.89
N GLN A 577 24.27 1.00 -28.72
CA GLN A 577 24.46 1.50 -30.09
C GLN A 577 23.34 1.06 -31.02
N LEU A 578 22.83 -0.17 -30.89
CA LEU A 578 21.77 -0.73 -31.73
C LEU A 578 20.36 -0.20 -31.40
N LEU A 579 20.12 0.23 -30.15
CA LEU A 579 18.79 0.67 -29.72
C LEU A 579 18.29 1.89 -30.52
N PRO A 580 17.07 1.85 -31.08
CA PRO A 580 16.49 2.98 -31.81
C PRO A 580 16.35 4.21 -30.91
N ARG A 581 16.55 5.40 -31.50
CA ARG A 581 16.17 6.67 -30.85
C ARG A 581 14.67 6.88 -31.05
N VAL A 582 13.94 7.15 -29.97
CA VAL A 582 12.48 7.25 -30.00
C VAL A 582 11.98 8.39 -29.11
N GLU A 583 10.90 9.03 -29.56
CA GLU A 583 10.18 10.04 -28.77
C GLU A 583 9.21 9.36 -27.80
N LEU A 584 9.05 9.91 -26.59
CA LEU A 584 8.19 9.28 -25.58
C LEU A 584 6.72 9.03 -26.04
N PRO A 585 6.03 9.95 -26.76
CA PRO A 585 4.67 9.66 -27.24
C PRO A 585 4.60 8.53 -28.25
N GLU A 586 5.59 8.44 -29.15
CA GLU A 586 5.70 7.37 -30.13
C GLU A 586 5.89 6.02 -29.44
N LEU A 587 6.78 5.96 -28.46
CA LEU A 587 7.00 4.77 -27.62
C LEU A 587 5.69 4.31 -26.96
N LEU A 588 4.91 5.23 -26.37
CA LEU A 588 3.65 4.87 -25.72
C LEU A 588 2.61 4.31 -26.70
N LEU A 589 2.54 4.88 -27.91
CA LEU A 589 1.64 4.40 -28.96
C LEU A 589 2.08 3.03 -29.48
N GLU A 590 3.38 2.80 -29.67
CA GLU A 590 3.90 1.50 -30.12
C GLU A 590 3.65 0.43 -29.04
N VAL A 591 3.92 0.73 -27.77
CA VAL A 591 3.62 -0.18 -26.66
C VAL A 591 2.11 -0.45 -26.60
N HIS A 592 1.26 0.54 -26.86
CA HIS A 592 -0.17 0.32 -26.93
C HIS A 592 -0.54 -0.63 -28.07
N GLN A 593 0.01 -0.44 -29.26
CA GLN A 593 -0.23 -1.31 -30.41
C GLN A 593 0.17 -2.77 -30.12
N ARG A 594 1.29 -2.98 -29.41
CA ARG A 594 1.79 -4.33 -29.05
C ARG A 594 1.03 -4.99 -27.90
N THR A 595 0.47 -4.22 -26.98
CA THR A 595 -0.06 -4.76 -25.69
C THR A 595 -1.54 -4.47 -25.44
N GLY A 596 -2.14 -3.54 -26.18
CA GLY A 596 -3.52 -3.09 -25.97
C GLY A 596 -3.74 -2.32 -24.66
N PHE A 597 -2.69 -1.90 -23.92
CA PHE A 597 -2.87 -1.41 -22.54
C PHE A 597 -3.80 -0.18 -22.41
N LEU A 598 -3.92 0.67 -23.43
CA LEU A 598 -4.84 1.82 -23.40
C LEU A 598 -6.33 1.41 -23.45
N HIS A 599 -6.67 0.18 -23.87
CA HIS A 599 -8.05 -0.33 -23.78
C HIS A 599 -8.54 -0.48 -22.33
N ALA A 600 -7.62 -0.51 -21.36
CA ALA A 600 -7.98 -0.52 -19.94
C ALA A 600 -8.67 0.79 -19.49
N PHE A 601 -8.45 1.89 -20.21
CA PHE A 601 -9.12 3.16 -19.98
C PHE A 601 -10.55 3.06 -20.50
N THR A 602 -11.45 2.71 -19.60
CA THR A 602 -12.88 2.57 -19.88
C THR A 602 -13.61 3.84 -19.48
N HIS A 603 -14.66 4.20 -20.22
CA HIS A 603 -15.49 5.36 -19.89
C HIS A 603 -16.15 5.20 -18.50
N LEU A 604 -16.31 6.30 -17.76
CA LEU A 604 -16.86 6.32 -16.39
C LEU A 604 -18.26 5.68 -16.26
N SER A 605 -19.07 5.75 -17.31
CA SER A 605 -20.40 5.11 -17.34
C SER A 605 -20.37 3.61 -17.63
N GLU A 606 -19.18 3.05 -17.87
CA GLU A 606 -18.93 1.65 -18.27
C GLU A 606 -19.65 1.24 -19.57
N ARG A 607 -20.11 2.20 -20.37
CA ARG A 607 -20.60 1.97 -21.74
C ARG A 607 -19.43 2.10 -22.73
N THR A 608 -19.44 1.28 -23.76
CA THR A 608 -18.56 1.44 -24.92
C THR A 608 -18.95 2.72 -25.65
N ALA A 609 -18.17 3.78 -25.44
CA ALA A 609 -18.20 4.96 -26.29
C ALA A 609 -17.09 4.79 -27.32
N GLU A 610 -17.46 4.66 -28.59
CA GLU A 610 -16.53 4.66 -29.72
C GLU A 610 -16.03 6.09 -29.92
N VAL A 611 -14.78 6.29 -29.57
CA VAL A 611 -14.12 7.58 -29.58
C VAL A 611 -12.92 7.44 -30.52
N GLU A 612 -13.00 8.05 -31.70
CA GLU A 612 -11.91 8.04 -32.69
C GLU A 612 -10.62 8.59 -32.10
N ASP A 613 -9.48 7.97 -32.43
CA ASP A 613 -8.13 8.35 -31.96
C ASP A 613 -8.01 8.55 -30.44
N LEU A 614 -8.81 7.81 -29.65
CA LEU A 614 -8.76 7.87 -28.19
C LEU A 614 -7.34 7.60 -27.64
N ALA A 615 -6.59 6.70 -28.28
CA ALA A 615 -5.23 6.37 -27.90
C ALA A 615 -4.30 7.59 -27.91
N SER A 616 -4.41 8.46 -28.92
CA SER A 616 -3.63 9.70 -29.01
C SER A 616 -3.99 10.68 -27.90
N SER A 617 -5.29 10.86 -27.62
CA SER A 617 -5.74 11.70 -26.49
C SER A 617 -5.22 11.17 -25.15
N LEU A 618 -5.31 9.85 -24.92
CA LEU A 618 -4.85 9.21 -23.68
C LEU A 618 -3.32 9.30 -23.53
N CYS A 619 -2.58 9.10 -24.62
CA CYS A 619 -1.13 9.26 -24.65
C CYS A 619 -0.73 10.69 -24.25
N ALA A 620 -1.41 11.70 -24.79
CA ALA A 620 -1.17 13.09 -24.42
C ALA A 620 -1.43 13.34 -22.93
N ILE A 621 -2.53 12.83 -22.38
CA ILE A 621 -2.84 13.00 -20.95
C ILE A 621 -1.81 12.27 -20.06
N LEU A 622 -1.38 11.06 -20.46
CA LEU A 622 -0.35 10.33 -19.74
C LEU A 622 0.97 11.11 -19.70
N ILE A 623 1.37 11.72 -20.82
CA ILE A 623 2.57 12.57 -20.89
C ILE A 623 2.40 13.83 -20.06
N ALA A 624 1.23 14.49 -20.13
CA ALA A 624 0.95 15.69 -19.35
C ALA A 624 1.20 15.47 -17.85
N ASP A 625 0.70 14.34 -17.32
CA ASP A 625 0.80 14.01 -15.91
C ASP A 625 2.16 13.40 -15.54
N ALA A 626 2.63 12.39 -16.28
CA ALA A 626 3.90 11.70 -16.02
C ALA A 626 5.13 12.61 -16.17
N CYS A 627 5.13 13.51 -17.16
CA CYS A 627 6.22 14.47 -17.37
C CYS A 627 6.05 15.76 -16.57
N ASN A 628 4.98 15.90 -15.79
CA ASN A 628 4.67 17.09 -14.97
C ASN A 628 4.53 18.39 -15.78
N LEU A 629 3.97 18.31 -16.98
CA LEU A 629 3.81 19.43 -17.91
C LEU A 629 2.44 20.10 -17.80
N GLY A 630 1.41 19.33 -17.42
CA GLY A 630 0.02 19.70 -17.64
C GLY A 630 -0.37 19.59 -19.13
N ILE A 631 -1.66 19.80 -19.43
CA ILE A 631 -2.20 19.58 -20.78
C ILE A 631 -1.83 20.71 -21.76
N ALA A 632 -1.65 21.94 -21.26
CA ALA A 632 -1.49 23.11 -22.11
C ALA A 632 -0.39 22.99 -23.20
N PRO A 633 0.81 22.44 -22.92
CA PRO A 633 1.85 22.26 -23.94
C PRO A 633 1.54 21.20 -25.01
N LEU A 634 0.50 20.39 -24.83
CA LEU A 634 0.14 19.28 -25.71
C LEU A 634 -1.11 19.58 -26.55
N ILE A 635 -1.72 20.75 -26.37
CA ILE A 635 -2.89 21.17 -27.13
C ILE A 635 -2.47 21.47 -28.57
N ASN A 636 -3.19 20.88 -29.52
CA ASN A 636 -3.04 21.19 -30.93
C ASN A 636 -4.42 21.41 -31.58
N ALA A 637 -4.67 22.61 -32.08
CA ALA A 637 -5.93 22.97 -32.70
C ALA A 637 -6.18 22.23 -34.03
N THR A 638 -5.12 21.84 -34.76
CA THR A 638 -5.25 21.18 -36.07
C THR A 638 -5.53 19.69 -35.96
N THR A 639 -5.29 19.07 -34.80
CA THR A 639 -5.49 17.64 -34.57
C THR A 639 -6.70 17.44 -33.63
N PRO A 640 -7.85 16.93 -34.10
CA PRO A 640 -9.06 16.80 -33.29
C PRO A 640 -8.85 16.07 -31.95
N ALA A 641 -8.03 15.01 -31.94
CA ALA A 641 -7.69 14.24 -30.75
C ALA A 641 -6.91 15.03 -29.67
N LEU A 642 -6.30 16.16 -30.02
CA LEU A 642 -5.44 16.98 -29.16
C LEU A 642 -6.01 18.37 -28.87
N GLN A 643 -7.26 18.65 -29.23
CA GLN A 643 -7.93 19.90 -28.88
C GLN A 643 -8.14 20.00 -27.35
N ASP A 644 -8.18 21.23 -26.80
CA ASP A 644 -8.29 21.43 -25.35
C ASP A 644 -9.55 20.77 -24.76
N ASP A 645 -10.71 21.04 -25.37
CA ASP A 645 -11.99 20.47 -24.93
C ASP A 645 -11.98 18.94 -24.99
N ARG A 646 -11.33 18.39 -26.03
CA ARG A 646 -11.18 16.95 -26.21
C ARG A 646 -10.32 16.33 -25.12
N LEU A 647 -9.12 16.85 -24.88
CA LEU A 647 -8.21 16.31 -23.87
C LEU A 647 -8.80 16.42 -22.46
N ARG A 648 -9.44 17.56 -22.13
CA ARG A 648 -10.16 17.73 -20.86
C ARG A 648 -11.29 16.71 -20.72
N TRP A 649 -12.07 16.48 -21.78
CA TRP A 649 -13.16 15.51 -21.75
C TRP A 649 -12.63 14.08 -21.55
N VAL A 650 -11.58 13.67 -22.27
CA VAL A 650 -10.98 12.34 -22.10
C VAL A 650 -10.39 12.17 -20.70
N GLN A 651 -9.65 13.15 -20.18
CA GLN A 651 -9.09 13.09 -18.83
C GLN A 651 -10.18 12.86 -17.78
N GLN A 652 -11.35 13.48 -17.93
CA GLN A 652 -12.44 13.34 -16.95
C GLN A 652 -13.18 12.01 -17.03
N HIS A 653 -13.31 11.44 -18.22
CA HIS A 653 -14.18 10.29 -18.44
C HIS A 653 -13.41 8.97 -18.45
N TYR A 654 -12.11 8.99 -18.74
CA TYR A 654 -11.29 7.80 -18.94
C TYR A 654 -10.13 7.71 -17.94
N PHE A 655 -9.58 8.83 -17.48
CA PHE A 655 -8.38 8.86 -16.64
C PHE A 655 -8.72 8.88 -15.15
N ARG A 656 -8.36 7.81 -14.44
CA ARG A 656 -8.57 7.64 -13.00
C ARG A 656 -7.66 6.55 -12.45
N ASN A 657 -7.35 6.57 -11.16
CA ASN A 657 -6.57 5.53 -10.49
C ASN A 657 -6.98 4.08 -10.89
N GLU A 658 -8.28 3.77 -10.96
CA GLU A 658 -8.74 2.44 -11.39
C GLU A 658 -8.25 2.03 -12.80
N THR A 659 -8.33 2.94 -13.78
CA THR A 659 -7.93 2.65 -15.16
C THR A 659 -6.42 2.64 -15.29
N LEU A 660 -5.70 3.49 -14.55
CA LEU A 660 -4.25 3.47 -14.42
C LEU A 660 -3.75 2.13 -13.87
N LEU A 661 -4.35 1.62 -12.79
CA LEU A 661 -3.99 0.34 -12.20
C LEU A 661 -4.30 -0.84 -13.14
N ARG A 662 -5.39 -0.78 -13.91
CA ARG A 662 -5.72 -1.79 -14.93
C ARG A 662 -4.73 -1.77 -16.09
N ALA A 663 -4.45 -0.59 -16.63
CA ALA A 663 -3.45 -0.38 -17.66
C ALA A 663 -2.08 -0.91 -17.23
N ASN A 664 -1.71 -0.65 -15.97
CA ASN A 664 -0.47 -1.15 -15.39
C ASN A 664 -0.43 -2.68 -15.34
N ALA A 665 -1.52 -3.32 -14.91
CA ALA A 665 -1.63 -4.78 -14.88
C ALA A 665 -1.48 -5.40 -16.28
N SER A 666 -2.04 -4.77 -17.32
CA SER A 666 -1.86 -5.20 -18.71
C SER A 666 -0.41 -5.09 -19.17
N LEU A 667 0.29 -4.00 -18.85
CA LEU A 667 1.72 -3.85 -19.17
C LEU A 667 2.58 -4.89 -18.45
N VAL A 668 2.34 -5.12 -17.15
CA VAL A 668 3.07 -6.13 -16.38
C VAL A 668 2.81 -7.53 -16.93
N ALA A 669 1.57 -7.84 -17.32
CA ALA A 669 1.23 -9.10 -17.97
C ALA A 669 2.02 -9.29 -19.26
N ALA A 670 1.99 -8.31 -20.17
CA ALA A 670 2.71 -8.36 -21.43
C ALA A 670 4.23 -8.47 -21.22
N HIS A 671 4.78 -7.70 -20.27
CA HIS A 671 6.20 -7.74 -19.95
C HIS A 671 6.64 -9.13 -19.48
N SER A 672 5.87 -9.76 -18.59
CA SER A 672 6.19 -11.08 -18.02
C SER A 672 6.18 -12.23 -19.03
N GLN A 673 5.69 -12.01 -20.25
CA GLN A 673 5.71 -12.99 -21.35
C GLN A 673 6.96 -12.86 -22.24
N LEU A 674 7.78 -11.82 -22.05
CA LEU A 674 9.00 -11.64 -22.83
C LEU A 674 10.12 -12.54 -22.29
N THR A 675 10.85 -13.19 -23.19
CA THR A 675 11.88 -14.19 -22.88
C THR A 675 12.95 -13.66 -21.93
N LEU A 676 13.40 -12.42 -22.15
CA LEU A 676 14.43 -11.72 -21.39
C LEU A 676 14.04 -11.50 -19.93
N THR A 677 12.74 -11.37 -19.63
CA THR A 677 12.30 -11.20 -18.24
C THR A 677 12.61 -12.41 -17.37
N HIS A 678 12.57 -13.62 -17.94
CA HIS A 678 12.90 -14.86 -17.24
C HIS A 678 14.38 -14.97 -16.88
N HIS A 679 15.27 -14.23 -17.55
CA HIS A 679 16.69 -14.14 -17.15
C HIS A 679 16.90 -13.27 -15.90
N TRP A 680 15.94 -12.40 -15.53
CA TRP A 680 16.07 -11.51 -14.37
C TRP A 680 15.42 -12.05 -13.10
N GLY A 681 14.33 -12.82 -13.24
CA GLY A 681 13.59 -13.38 -12.11
C GLY A 681 12.24 -14.01 -12.49
N SER A 682 11.65 -14.72 -11.55
CA SER A 682 10.36 -15.42 -11.73
C SER A 682 9.14 -14.53 -11.47
N GLY A 683 9.32 -13.31 -10.97
CA GLY A 683 8.23 -12.46 -10.51
C GLY A 683 7.79 -12.74 -9.06
N GLU A 684 8.49 -13.62 -8.35
CA GLU A 684 8.22 -13.98 -6.96
C GLU A 684 8.95 -13.09 -5.93
N VAL A 685 9.84 -12.22 -6.39
CA VAL A 685 10.58 -11.28 -5.54
C VAL A 685 10.21 -9.85 -5.90
N ALA A 686 10.01 -9.00 -4.89
CA ALA A 686 9.82 -7.57 -5.09
C ALA A 686 10.54 -6.73 -4.04
N SER A 687 10.90 -5.49 -4.40
CA SER A 687 11.39 -4.48 -3.46
C SER A 687 10.39 -3.34 -3.31
N ALA A 688 10.24 -2.82 -2.10
CA ALA A 688 9.42 -1.65 -1.81
C ALA A 688 10.30 -0.48 -1.34
N ASP A 689 10.24 0.64 -2.08
CA ASP A 689 11.01 1.84 -1.79
C ASP A 689 10.28 3.12 -2.24
N GLY A 690 10.71 4.28 -1.73
CA GLY A 690 10.04 5.57 -1.92
C GLY A 690 10.80 6.58 -2.77
N VAL A 691 10.18 7.05 -3.86
CA VAL A 691 10.61 8.24 -4.60
C VAL A 691 10.07 9.48 -3.91
N ARG A 692 10.92 10.49 -3.65
CA ARG A 692 10.56 11.67 -2.87
C ARG A 692 10.40 12.90 -3.77
N PHE A 693 9.27 13.59 -3.64
CA PHE A 693 8.91 14.79 -4.41
C PHE A 693 8.65 15.97 -3.49
N VAL A 694 9.21 17.13 -3.86
CA VAL A 694 8.90 18.40 -3.20
C VAL A 694 7.49 18.85 -3.61
N VAL A 695 6.72 19.33 -2.64
CA VAL A 695 5.42 19.96 -2.83
C VAL A 695 5.52 21.39 -2.29
N PRO A 696 5.70 22.41 -3.15
CA PRO A 696 5.86 23.81 -2.71
C PRO A 696 4.56 24.38 -2.14
N LEU A 697 3.42 23.75 -2.43
CA LEU A 697 2.11 24.18 -1.98
C LEU A 697 1.87 23.86 -0.50
N ARG A 698 1.33 24.81 0.25
CA ARG A 698 0.94 24.61 1.65
C ARG A 698 -0.38 23.83 1.75
N THR A 699 -0.30 22.51 1.71
CA THR A 699 -1.43 21.56 1.84
C THR A 699 -1.29 20.65 3.08
N VAL A 700 -2.39 20.08 3.56
CA VAL A 700 -2.42 19.01 4.57
C VAL A 700 -1.86 17.69 4.04
N HIS A 701 -1.85 17.52 2.71
CA HIS A 701 -1.38 16.32 2.03
C HIS A 701 0.13 16.35 1.69
N ALA A 702 0.90 17.25 2.30
CA ALA A 702 2.36 17.29 2.21
C ALA A 702 2.94 17.57 3.59
N ALA A 703 4.10 17.04 3.93
CA ALA A 703 4.70 17.25 5.26
C ALA A 703 6.17 17.66 5.15
N ALA A 704 6.63 18.42 6.14
CA ALA A 704 8.03 18.81 6.23
C ALA A 704 8.85 17.61 6.73
N ASN A 705 10.00 17.38 6.11
CA ASN A 705 11.06 16.54 6.65
C ASN A 705 12.41 17.16 6.28
N PRO A 706 13.12 17.79 7.24
CA PRO A 706 14.40 18.45 6.99
C PRO A 706 15.47 17.56 6.35
N LYS A 707 15.45 16.24 6.64
CA LYS A 707 16.41 15.29 6.07
C LYS A 707 16.25 15.13 4.56
N TYR A 708 15.00 15.18 4.06
CA TYR A 708 14.69 14.83 2.67
C TYR A 708 14.24 16.02 1.81
N PHE A 709 13.62 17.03 2.42
CA PHE A 709 13.02 18.18 1.74
C PHE A 709 13.61 19.53 2.21
N GLY A 710 14.62 19.51 3.10
CA GLY A 710 15.18 20.73 3.68
C GLY A 710 14.10 21.59 4.36
N PRO A 711 14.00 22.91 4.08
CA PRO A 711 12.96 23.77 4.65
C PRO A 711 11.58 23.55 4.03
N GLU A 712 11.49 22.81 2.92
CA GLU A 712 10.27 22.61 2.15
C GLU A 712 9.45 21.43 2.68
N ARG A 713 8.33 21.17 2.00
CA ARG A 713 7.43 20.05 2.29
C ARG A 713 7.42 19.13 1.09
N GLY A 714 7.07 17.87 1.32
CA GLY A 714 7.01 16.90 0.23
C GLY A 714 6.12 15.70 0.53
N VAL A 715 6.10 14.83 -0.46
CA VAL A 715 5.44 13.52 -0.45
C VAL A 715 6.43 12.45 -0.89
N THR A 716 6.18 11.22 -0.46
CA THR A 716 6.90 10.04 -0.92
C THR A 716 5.96 9.16 -1.73
N TYR A 717 6.30 8.88 -2.98
CA TYR A 717 5.67 7.86 -3.80
C TYR A 717 6.32 6.52 -3.48
N TYR A 718 5.69 5.74 -2.60
CA TYR A 718 6.19 4.44 -2.15
C TYR A 718 5.71 3.37 -3.11
N ASN A 719 6.63 2.72 -3.83
CA ASN A 719 6.31 1.81 -4.93
C ASN A 719 6.93 0.42 -4.76
N LEU A 720 6.28 -0.56 -5.36
CA LEU A 720 6.69 -1.96 -5.35
C LEU A 720 7.25 -2.32 -6.73
N THR A 721 8.46 -2.86 -6.78
CA THR A 721 9.18 -3.20 -8.02
C THR A 721 9.54 -4.68 -8.01
N ALA A 722 9.13 -5.43 -9.03
CA ALA A 722 9.48 -6.84 -9.19
C ALA A 722 10.96 -7.03 -9.55
N ASP A 723 11.45 -8.25 -9.36
CA ASP A 723 12.72 -8.73 -9.89
C ASP A 723 12.82 -8.71 -11.43
N GLN A 724 11.68 -8.64 -12.11
CA GLN A 724 11.57 -8.39 -13.55
C GLN A 724 11.54 -6.89 -13.93
N TYR A 725 11.94 -5.96 -13.05
CA TYR A 725 11.95 -4.49 -13.26
C TYR A 725 10.58 -3.80 -13.39
N SER A 726 9.49 -4.55 -13.50
CA SER A 726 8.11 -4.05 -13.50
C SER A 726 7.73 -3.38 -12.18
N GLY A 727 7.17 -2.17 -12.24
CA GLY A 727 6.50 -1.53 -11.10
C GLY A 727 5.09 -2.08 -10.93
N LEU A 728 4.77 -2.66 -9.78
CA LEU A 728 3.53 -3.40 -9.60
C LEU A 728 2.41 -2.55 -9.04
N HIS A 729 2.72 -1.76 -8.01
CA HIS A 729 1.80 -0.82 -7.38
C HIS A 729 2.58 0.32 -6.72
N GLY A 730 1.89 1.41 -6.37
CA GLY A 730 2.49 2.54 -5.67
C GLY A 730 1.44 3.35 -4.92
N ILE A 731 1.81 3.99 -3.82
CA ILE A 731 0.92 4.85 -3.04
C ILE A 731 1.63 6.12 -2.58
N VAL A 732 0.86 7.21 -2.52
CA VAL A 732 1.37 8.51 -2.08
C VAL A 732 1.27 8.62 -0.57
N VAL A 733 2.42 8.89 0.04
CA VAL A 733 2.58 9.04 1.49
C VAL A 733 2.93 10.49 1.80
N THR A 734 2.19 11.08 2.74
CA THR A 734 2.46 12.45 3.22
C THR A 734 3.80 12.49 3.98
N GLY A 735 4.78 13.22 3.47
CA GLY A 735 6.13 13.27 4.03
C GLY A 735 6.87 11.94 3.89
N THR A 736 7.32 11.39 5.01
CA THR A 736 8.03 10.10 5.12
C THR A 736 7.52 9.42 6.38
N LEU A 737 6.40 8.71 6.27
CA LEU A 737 5.95 7.84 7.36
C LEU A 737 6.99 6.73 7.57
N ARG A 738 6.94 6.03 8.71
CA ARG A 738 7.67 4.76 8.84
C ARG A 738 7.16 3.84 7.73
N ASP A 739 8.02 3.51 6.77
CA ASP A 739 7.72 2.78 5.54
C ASP A 739 6.94 1.47 5.80
N SER A 740 7.16 0.85 6.97
CA SER A 740 6.45 -0.35 7.44
C SER A 740 4.93 -0.25 7.49
N LEU A 741 4.36 0.92 7.84
CA LEU A 741 2.90 1.06 7.99
C LEU A 741 2.15 1.01 6.66
N VAL A 742 2.87 1.36 5.59
CA VAL A 742 2.35 1.59 4.24
C VAL A 742 2.58 0.34 3.37
N LEU A 743 3.63 -0.43 3.66
CA LEU A 743 4.01 -1.64 2.94
C LEU A 743 2.87 -2.67 2.82
N ILE A 744 2.10 -2.90 3.88
CA ILE A 744 1.03 -3.91 3.86
C ILE A 744 -0.08 -3.50 2.89
N SER A 745 -0.49 -2.24 2.88
CA SER A 745 -1.46 -1.74 1.90
C SER A 745 -0.92 -1.92 0.48
N LEU A 746 0.34 -1.53 0.27
CA LEU A 746 0.98 -1.63 -1.04
C LEU A 746 0.99 -3.07 -1.59
N LEU A 747 1.19 -4.07 -0.72
CA LEU A 747 1.19 -5.49 -1.09
C LEU A 747 -0.22 -6.04 -1.34
N LEU A 748 -1.17 -5.71 -0.45
CA LEU A 748 -2.53 -6.25 -0.54
C LEU A 748 -3.35 -5.59 -1.66
N ASP A 749 -3.07 -4.34 -1.98
CA ASP A 749 -3.80 -3.55 -2.98
C ASP A 749 -3.28 -3.74 -4.42
N GLN A 750 -2.18 -4.50 -4.60
CA GLN A 750 -1.63 -4.83 -5.91
C GLN A 750 -2.61 -5.65 -6.77
N GLN A 751 -2.75 -5.27 -8.04
CA GLN A 751 -3.69 -5.90 -8.98
C GLN A 751 -3.01 -6.41 -10.27
N THR A 752 -1.70 -6.68 -10.21
CA THR A 752 -0.91 -7.23 -11.32
C THR A 752 -0.91 -8.77 -11.27
N PRO A 753 -0.59 -9.46 -12.39
CA PRO A 753 -0.57 -10.93 -12.42
C PRO A 753 0.62 -11.56 -11.67
N LEU A 754 1.60 -10.76 -11.24
CA LEU A 754 2.74 -11.26 -10.47
C LEU A 754 2.35 -11.40 -8.99
N HIS A 755 2.85 -12.43 -8.34
CA HIS A 755 2.56 -12.74 -6.94
C HIS A 755 3.87 -12.83 -6.14
N PRO A 756 4.48 -11.68 -5.79
CA PRO A 756 5.72 -11.69 -5.03
C PRO A 756 5.48 -12.31 -3.65
N ARG A 757 6.30 -13.30 -3.31
CA ARG A 757 6.32 -13.98 -2.00
C ARG A 757 7.40 -13.43 -1.09
N GLU A 758 8.48 -12.93 -1.68
CA GLU A 758 9.59 -12.32 -0.95
C GLU A 758 9.65 -10.81 -1.19
N ILE A 759 9.68 -10.05 -0.09
CA ILE A 759 9.63 -8.58 -0.10
C ILE A 759 10.86 -7.99 0.56
N MET A 760 11.58 -7.16 -0.19
CA MET A 760 12.81 -6.51 0.23
C MET A 760 12.60 -5.01 0.45
N THR A 761 13.19 -4.45 1.51
CA THR A 761 13.10 -3.01 1.81
C THR A 761 14.44 -2.50 2.32
N ASP A 762 14.65 -1.19 2.28
CA ASP A 762 15.79 -0.58 2.95
C ASP A 762 15.63 -0.57 4.49
N THR A 763 16.74 -0.33 5.18
CA THR A 763 16.92 -0.43 6.64
C THR A 763 15.90 0.39 7.45
N GLY A 764 15.34 1.46 6.86
CA GLY A 764 14.38 2.35 7.53
C GLY A 764 13.04 1.70 7.91
N ALA A 765 12.73 0.51 7.40
CA ALA A 765 11.39 -0.07 7.48
C ALA A 765 11.18 -1.17 8.54
N TYR A 766 12.22 -1.74 9.17
CA TYR A 766 12.00 -2.99 9.93
C TYR A 766 11.60 -2.78 11.40
N ALA A 767 10.47 -3.36 11.80
CA ALA A 767 10.03 -3.52 13.18
C ALA A 767 9.70 -4.99 13.44
N ASP A 768 9.92 -5.50 14.66
CA ASP A 768 9.61 -6.91 14.98
C ASP A 768 8.17 -7.27 14.58
N SER A 769 7.19 -6.39 14.82
CA SER A 769 5.80 -6.62 14.43
C SER A 769 5.58 -6.82 12.92
N MET A 770 6.43 -6.23 12.07
CA MET A 770 6.32 -6.39 10.61
C MET A 770 6.77 -7.79 10.17
N PHE A 771 7.88 -8.29 10.71
CA PHE A 771 8.30 -9.68 10.48
C PHE A 771 7.19 -10.67 10.85
N GLY A 772 6.55 -10.46 12.01
CA GLY A 772 5.45 -11.30 12.45
C GLY A 772 4.22 -11.21 11.54
N LEU A 773 3.84 -10.01 11.11
CA LEU A 773 2.62 -9.81 10.33
C LEU A 773 2.77 -10.25 8.87
N LEU A 774 3.90 -9.94 8.23
CA LEU A 774 4.16 -10.40 6.86
C LEU A 774 4.25 -11.93 6.80
N TRP A 775 4.88 -12.56 7.80
CA TRP A 775 4.90 -14.02 7.91
C TRP A 775 3.50 -14.62 8.08
N LEU A 776 2.64 -14.02 8.92
CA LEU A 776 1.24 -14.45 9.05
C LEU A 776 0.46 -14.32 7.74
N LEU A 777 0.76 -13.29 6.96
CA LEU A 777 0.16 -13.06 5.63
C LEU A 777 0.77 -13.94 4.51
N GLY A 778 1.78 -14.76 4.83
CA GLY A 778 2.42 -15.67 3.86
C GLY A 778 3.60 -15.07 3.09
N TYR A 779 4.10 -13.91 3.48
CA TYR A 779 5.25 -13.25 2.85
C TYR A 779 6.55 -13.48 3.63
N GLN A 780 7.65 -13.65 2.90
CA GLN A 780 9.00 -13.56 3.44
C GLN A 780 9.46 -12.09 3.41
N PHE A 781 9.86 -11.56 4.56
CA PHE A 781 10.37 -10.20 4.66
C PHE A 781 11.89 -10.19 4.77
N SER A 782 12.54 -9.53 3.83
CA SER A 782 13.99 -9.57 3.62
C SER A 782 14.61 -8.16 3.56
N PRO A 783 14.62 -7.40 4.67
CA PRO A 783 15.15 -6.05 4.68
C PRO A 783 16.68 -6.05 4.57
N ARG A 784 17.25 -5.03 3.91
CA ARG A 784 18.67 -4.73 4.03
C ARG A 784 18.94 -4.19 5.43
N ILE A 785 19.95 -4.76 6.09
CA ILE A 785 20.39 -4.32 7.42
C ILE A 785 21.74 -3.63 7.25
N SER A 786 21.79 -2.32 7.51
CA SER A 786 23.03 -1.54 7.44
C SER A 786 23.97 -1.76 8.62
N ASP A 787 23.44 -2.06 9.80
CA ASP A 787 24.17 -2.32 11.04
C ASP A 787 23.67 -3.63 11.65
N ILE A 788 24.42 -4.71 11.41
CA ILE A 788 24.07 -6.05 11.92
C ILE A 788 24.58 -6.27 13.35
N GLY A 789 25.65 -5.59 13.76
CA GLY A 789 26.24 -5.67 15.09
C GLY A 789 25.26 -5.19 16.17
N GLY A 790 24.53 -4.11 15.88
CA GLY A 790 23.45 -3.61 16.74
C GLY A 790 22.19 -4.49 16.80
N THR A 791 22.11 -5.60 16.05
CA THR A 791 20.89 -6.44 16.00
C THR A 791 20.80 -7.44 17.14
N ARG A 792 19.57 -7.63 17.63
CA ARG A 792 19.26 -8.56 18.72
C ARG A 792 18.84 -9.92 18.20
N PHE A 793 19.52 -10.97 18.63
CA PHE A 793 19.17 -12.37 18.40
C PHE A 793 18.38 -12.92 19.59
N TRP A 794 17.40 -13.79 19.32
CA TRP A 794 16.47 -14.27 20.33
C TRP A 794 16.40 -15.80 20.37
N ARG A 795 16.43 -16.35 21.59
CA ARG A 795 16.19 -17.78 21.85
C ARG A 795 14.84 -18.04 22.51
N ILE A 796 14.28 -19.23 22.25
CA ILE A 796 13.06 -19.71 22.89
C ILE A 796 13.40 -20.46 24.18
N ASP A 797 14.26 -21.48 24.07
CA ASP A 797 14.78 -22.22 25.21
C ASP A 797 15.95 -21.47 25.87
N ARG A 798 15.94 -21.41 27.20
CA ARG A 798 17.01 -20.80 28.00
C ARG A 798 18.23 -21.71 28.10
N THR A 799 18.01 -23.01 28.09
CA THR A 799 19.06 -24.02 28.31
C THR A 799 19.78 -24.44 27.04
N ALA A 800 19.29 -24.04 25.87
CA ALA A 800 19.95 -24.29 24.60
C ALA A 800 21.35 -23.66 24.56
N ASP A 801 22.32 -24.44 24.08
CA ASP A 801 23.72 -24.07 23.92
C ASP A 801 24.06 -23.98 22.43
N TYR A 802 24.37 -22.76 21.97
CA TYR A 802 24.76 -22.49 20.58
C TYR A 802 26.26 -22.17 20.43
N GLY A 803 27.09 -22.55 21.41
CA GLY A 803 28.53 -22.30 21.41
C GLY A 803 28.85 -20.81 21.35
N ALA A 804 29.65 -20.41 20.36
CA ALA A 804 30.11 -19.02 20.17
C ALA A 804 28.97 -18.00 19.93
N LEU A 805 27.77 -18.46 19.55
CA LEU A 805 26.60 -17.59 19.35
C LEU A 805 25.82 -17.30 20.63
N ASN A 806 26.17 -17.93 21.76
CA ASN A 806 25.41 -17.78 23.00
C ASN A 806 25.32 -16.33 23.47
N ASP A 807 26.43 -15.60 23.42
CA ASP A 807 26.47 -14.23 23.92
C ASP A 807 25.70 -13.26 23.01
N LEU A 808 25.60 -13.57 21.70
CA LEU A 808 24.74 -12.85 20.75
C LEU A 808 23.25 -13.16 20.98
N ALA A 809 22.92 -14.42 21.25
CA ALA A 809 21.56 -14.89 21.50
C ALA A 809 21.08 -14.63 22.94
N ALA A 810 21.50 -13.55 23.60
CA ALA A 810 21.21 -13.30 25.02
C ALA A 810 19.72 -12.99 25.32
N HIS A 811 18.90 -12.70 24.31
CA HIS A 811 17.51 -12.30 24.50
C HIS A 811 16.54 -13.47 24.42
N ARG A 812 15.43 -13.39 25.18
CA ARG A 812 14.45 -14.48 25.33
C ARG A 812 13.06 -14.10 24.83
N ILE A 813 12.50 -14.95 23.97
CA ILE A 813 11.11 -14.86 23.52
C ILE A 813 10.16 -15.27 24.65
N LYS A 814 8.93 -14.76 24.65
CA LYS A 814 7.87 -15.18 25.59
C LYS A 814 6.79 -16.02 24.87
N PRO A 815 6.94 -17.35 24.79
CA PRO A 815 6.08 -18.25 24.01
C PRO A 815 4.59 -18.12 24.34
N GLN A 816 4.29 -18.02 25.63
CA GLN A 816 2.91 -17.97 26.12
C GLN A 816 2.12 -16.80 25.52
N ARG A 817 2.76 -15.65 25.27
CA ARG A 817 2.10 -14.50 24.65
C ARG A 817 1.64 -14.78 23.23
N ILE A 818 2.38 -15.60 22.49
CA ILE A 818 2.03 -16.00 21.13
C ILE A 818 0.86 -16.98 21.19
N ILE A 819 0.94 -17.97 22.07
CA ILE A 819 -0.10 -19.01 22.23
C ILE A 819 -1.43 -18.39 22.65
N ASP A 820 -1.43 -17.54 23.69
CA ASP A 820 -2.63 -16.91 24.25
C ASP A 820 -3.38 -16.04 23.24
N HIS A 821 -2.66 -15.48 22.26
CA HIS A 821 -3.19 -14.56 21.25
C HIS A 821 -3.14 -15.13 19.82
N TRP A 822 -2.87 -16.43 19.64
CA TRP A 822 -2.70 -17.01 18.31
C TRP A 822 -3.91 -16.81 17.42
N ASP A 823 -5.10 -17.04 17.98
CA ASP A 823 -6.35 -16.89 17.25
C ASP A 823 -6.63 -15.42 16.87
N ASP A 824 -6.29 -14.48 17.75
CA ASP A 824 -6.38 -13.04 17.45
C ASP A 824 -5.41 -12.63 16.33
N LEU A 825 -4.20 -13.22 16.28
CA LEU A 825 -3.21 -12.98 15.23
C LEU A 825 -3.70 -13.49 13.87
N LEU A 826 -4.25 -14.71 13.83
CA LEU A 826 -4.89 -15.27 12.62
C LEU A 826 -6.08 -14.43 12.17
N ARG A 827 -6.88 -13.92 13.11
CA ARG A 827 -8.04 -13.09 12.84
C ARG A 827 -7.66 -11.74 12.22
N ILE A 828 -6.57 -11.13 12.67
CA ILE A 828 -6.02 -9.93 12.02
C ILE A 828 -5.60 -10.26 10.59
N ALA A 829 -4.80 -11.31 10.39
CA ALA A 829 -4.33 -11.68 9.07
C ALA A 829 -5.51 -11.96 8.11
N GLY A 830 -6.49 -12.76 8.55
CA GLY A 830 -7.70 -13.04 7.78
C GLY A 830 -8.55 -11.80 7.47
N SER A 831 -8.70 -10.89 8.43
CA SER A 831 -9.44 -9.63 8.21
C SER A 831 -8.75 -8.72 7.19
N LEU A 832 -7.40 -8.74 7.13
CA LEU A 832 -6.62 -8.00 6.15
C LEU A 832 -6.70 -8.64 4.75
N THR A 833 -6.50 -9.96 4.66
CA THR A 833 -6.56 -10.69 3.37
C THR A 833 -7.95 -10.64 2.72
N MET A 834 -9.01 -10.49 3.51
CA MET A 834 -10.38 -10.35 3.02
C MET A 834 -10.80 -8.90 2.73
N ASP A 835 -9.88 -7.93 2.82
CA ASP A 835 -10.15 -6.48 2.64
C ASP A 835 -11.31 -5.97 3.52
N MET A 836 -11.43 -6.56 4.72
CA MET A 836 -12.49 -6.23 5.66
C MET A 836 -12.10 -5.08 6.59
N CYS A 837 -10.80 -4.76 6.69
CA CYS A 837 -10.29 -3.65 7.50
C CYS A 837 -9.08 -2.98 6.85
N HIS A 838 -8.91 -1.69 7.09
CA HIS A 838 -7.75 -0.94 6.59
C HIS A 838 -6.48 -1.28 7.37
N SER A 839 -5.46 -1.78 6.67
CA SER A 839 -4.12 -2.11 7.18
C SER A 839 -3.47 -0.97 7.97
N GLU A 840 -3.52 0.28 7.47
CA GLU A 840 -2.97 1.45 8.16
C GLU A 840 -3.63 1.64 9.54
N SER A 841 -4.95 1.48 9.62
CA SER A 841 -5.71 1.62 10.86
C SER A 841 -5.39 0.52 11.87
N VAL A 842 -5.28 -0.72 11.42
CA VAL A 842 -4.86 -1.86 12.26
C VAL A 842 -3.46 -1.63 12.82
N MET A 843 -2.50 -1.27 11.96
CA MET A 843 -1.12 -1.08 12.36
C MET A 843 -0.94 0.09 13.34
N ARG A 844 -1.64 1.21 13.11
CA ARG A 844 -1.64 2.34 14.06
C ARG A 844 -2.24 1.96 15.42
N THR A 845 -3.26 1.11 15.44
CA THR A 845 -3.91 0.62 16.67
C THR A 845 -3.00 -0.33 17.46
N LEU A 846 -2.23 -1.17 16.76
CA LEU A 846 -1.26 -2.08 17.37
C LEU A 846 -0.06 -1.30 17.97
N GLN A 847 0.42 -0.27 17.27
CA GLN A 847 1.59 0.53 17.67
C GLN A 847 1.21 1.77 18.51
N ARG A 848 0.67 1.58 19.72
CA ARG A 848 0.32 2.65 20.69
C ARG A 848 1.55 3.39 21.27
N GLY A 849 2.35 4.04 20.44
CA GLY A 849 3.59 4.71 20.85
C GLY A 849 4.51 3.79 21.66
N ASP A 850 4.97 4.24 22.82
CA ASP A 850 5.93 3.49 23.67
C ASP A 850 5.31 2.30 24.45
N ARG A 851 3.99 2.10 24.38
CA ARG A 851 3.29 1.04 25.13
C ARG A 851 2.47 0.16 24.18
N PRO A 852 3.08 -0.86 23.53
CA PRO A 852 2.35 -1.77 22.65
C PRO A 852 1.24 -2.52 23.40
N THR A 853 0.12 -2.79 22.71
CA THR A 853 -0.99 -3.60 23.22
C THR A 853 -0.56 -5.05 23.49
N ALA A 854 -1.36 -5.83 24.22
CA ALA A 854 -1.07 -7.25 24.45
C ALA A 854 -0.90 -8.02 23.12
N LEU A 855 -1.82 -7.78 22.18
CA LEU A 855 -1.76 -8.35 20.83
C LEU A 855 -0.55 -7.87 20.02
N ALA A 856 -0.19 -6.59 20.11
CA ALA A 856 1.01 -6.07 19.46
C ALA A 856 2.29 -6.65 20.06
N ARG A 857 2.31 -6.92 21.37
CA ARG A 857 3.43 -7.62 22.02
C ARG A 857 3.50 -9.06 21.54
N ALA A 858 2.38 -9.77 21.44
CA ALA A 858 2.35 -11.13 20.89
C ALA A 858 2.90 -11.17 19.45
N LEU A 859 2.46 -10.22 18.61
CA LEU A 859 2.95 -10.06 17.24
C LEU A 859 4.46 -9.74 17.20
N GLN A 860 4.97 -8.93 18.13
CA GLN A 860 6.41 -8.67 18.26
C GLN A 860 7.19 -9.92 18.71
N GLU A 861 6.68 -10.71 19.66
CA GLU A 861 7.32 -11.97 20.07
C GLU A 861 7.41 -12.94 18.89
N LEU A 862 6.33 -13.11 18.12
CA LEU A 862 6.34 -13.91 16.89
C LEU A 862 7.37 -13.36 15.89
N GLY A 863 7.32 -12.05 15.65
CA GLY A 863 8.23 -11.41 14.71
C GLY A 863 9.70 -11.45 15.10
N ARG A 864 10.03 -11.54 16.39
CA ARG A 864 11.41 -11.77 16.85
C ARG A 864 11.94 -13.14 16.46
N ILE A 865 11.09 -14.18 16.47
CA ILE A 865 11.46 -15.51 15.98
C ILE A 865 11.80 -15.40 14.49
N ILE A 866 10.87 -14.86 13.70
CA ILE A 866 11.02 -14.75 12.23
C ILE A 866 12.23 -13.88 11.87
N LYS A 867 12.43 -12.76 12.57
CA LYS A 867 13.60 -11.90 12.40
C LYS A 867 14.90 -12.65 12.71
N THR A 868 14.94 -13.45 13.77
CA THR A 868 16.15 -14.19 14.15
C THR A 868 16.47 -15.26 13.10
N LEU A 869 15.45 -15.98 12.59
CA LEU A 869 15.59 -16.90 11.47
C LEU A 869 16.16 -16.20 10.22
N PHE A 870 15.60 -15.03 9.88
CA PHE A 870 16.11 -14.21 8.78
C PHE A 870 17.58 -13.82 8.99
N LEU A 871 17.94 -13.33 10.18
CA LEU A 871 19.30 -12.91 10.50
C LEU A 871 20.31 -14.06 10.38
N LEU A 872 19.99 -15.23 10.94
CA LEU A 872 20.87 -16.40 10.87
C LEU A 872 21.09 -16.85 9.42
N ASN A 873 20.05 -16.85 8.59
CA ASN A 873 20.16 -17.12 7.16
C ASN A 873 21.02 -16.05 6.44
N TYR A 874 20.80 -14.78 6.78
CA TYR A 874 21.55 -13.65 6.22
C TYR A 874 23.06 -13.74 6.52
N LEU A 875 23.45 -14.27 7.68
CA LEU A 875 24.87 -14.51 8.01
C LEU A 875 25.49 -15.64 7.20
N ASN A 876 24.74 -16.73 7.00
CA ASN A 876 25.26 -17.94 6.35
C ASN A 876 25.32 -17.81 4.82
N ASP A 877 24.35 -17.14 4.20
CA ASP A 877 24.21 -17.15 2.74
C ASP A 877 24.63 -15.79 2.12
N ALA A 878 25.84 -15.75 1.56
CA ALA A 878 26.35 -14.59 0.82
C ALA A 878 25.57 -14.33 -0.49
N ALA A 879 25.05 -15.39 -1.14
CA ALA A 879 24.24 -15.25 -2.34
C ALA A 879 22.90 -14.61 -2.01
N TYR A 880 22.25 -15.01 -0.91
CA TYR A 880 21.04 -14.38 -0.40
C TYR A 880 21.22 -12.88 -0.12
N ARG A 881 22.28 -12.50 0.61
CA ARG A 881 22.63 -11.09 0.84
C ARG A 881 22.79 -10.32 -0.47
N ARG A 882 23.46 -10.93 -1.44
CA ARG A 882 23.67 -10.31 -2.75
C ARG A 882 22.37 -10.18 -3.54
N ARG A 883 21.46 -11.15 -3.49
CA ARG A 883 20.10 -11.04 -4.07
C ARG A 883 19.34 -9.84 -3.50
N VAL A 884 19.37 -9.67 -2.16
CA VAL A 884 18.74 -8.51 -1.49
C VAL A 884 19.31 -7.19 -2.02
N LEU A 885 20.63 -7.07 -2.10
CA LEU A 885 21.28 -5.86 -2.59
C LEU A 885 20.95 -5.58 -4.07
N THR A 886 21.02 -6.60 -4.93
CA THR A 886 20.68 -6.47 -6.36
C THR A 886 19.26 -5.96 -6.53
N GLN A 887 18.30 -6.49 -5.80
CA GLN A 887 16.91 -6.08 -5.92
C GLN A 887 16.64 -4.65 -5.44
N LEU A 888 17.36 -4.19 -4.41
CA LEU A 888 17.28 -2.79 -3.97
C LEU A 888 17.92 -1.84 -5.00
N ASN A 889 19.05 -2.22 -5.58
CA ASN A 889 19.70 -1.44 -6.64
C ASN A 889 18.80 -1.30 -7.89
N ARG A 890 17.99 -2.32 -8.21
CA ARG A 890 16.97 -2.22 -9.28
C ARG A 890 15.93 -1.14 -8.97
N GLY A 891 15.47 -1.06 -7.72
CA GLY A 891 14.56 -0.02 -7.26
C GLY A 891 15.15 1.38 -7.43
N GLU A 892 16.39 1.58 -6.99
CA GLU A 892 17.10 2.87 -7.13
C GLU A 892 17.29 3.28 -8.59
N ALA A 893 17.69 2.34 -9.45
CA ALA A 893 17.84 2.61 -10.88
C ALA A 893 16.49 3.00 -11.53
N ARG A 894 15.40 2.35 -11.12
CA ARG A 894 14.04 2.69 -11.57
C ARG A 894 13.62 4.08 -11.10
N HIS A 895 13.99 4.47 -9.87
CA HIS A 895 13.73 5.82 -9.36
C HIS A 895 14.48 6.89 -10.15
N LYS A 896 15.71 6.59 -10.60
CA LYS A 896 16.48 7.47 -11.49
C LYS A 896 15.73 7.70 -12.81
N LEU A 897 15.24 6.63 -13.45
CA LEU A 897 14.41 6.74 -14.65
C LEU A 897 13.14 7.56 -14.40
N ALA A 898 12.44 7.32 -13.29
CA ALA A 898 11.24 8.09 -12.94
C ALA A 898 11.52 9.59 -12.78
N ARG A 899 12.68 9.98 -12.22
CA ARG A 899 13.10 11.39 -12.13
C ARG A 899 13.40 12.03 -13.48
N VAL A 900 13.93 11.26 -14.43
CA VAL A 900 14.19 11.74 -15.80
C VAL A 900 12.87 12.01 -16.53
N VAL A 901 11.87 11.13 -16.35
CA VAL A 901 10.54 11.34 -16.93
C VAL A 901 9.84 12.52 -16.24
N PHE A 902 9.88 12.62 -14.91
CA PHE A 902 9.21 13.68 -14.14
C PHE A 902 10.04 14.98 -14.06
N TYR A 903 10.24 15.67 -15.19
CA TYR A 903 11.12 16.85 -15.25
C TYR A 903 10.37 18.20 -15.23
N GLY A 904 9.11 18.24 -15.67
CA GLY A 904 8.32 19.47 -15.74
C GLY A 904 8.19 20.17 -14.39
N GLN A 905 8.00 21.49 -14.40
CA GLN A 905 7.88 22.32 -13.18
C GLN A 905 9.03 22.10 -12.18
N ARG A 906 10.26 21.89 -12.66
CA ARG A 906 11.46 21.61 -11.84
C ARG A 906 11.37 20.31 -11.03
N GLY A 907 10.52 19.37 -11.45
CA GLY A 907 10.26 18.13 -10.70
C GLY A 907 9.45 18.35 -9.41
N GLU A 908 8.86 19.52 -9.22
CA GLU A 908 8.00 19.85 -8.07
C GLU A 908 6.55 19.41 -8.34
N LEU A 909 5.94 18.72 -7.37
CA LEU A 909 4.55 18.29 -7.46
C LEU A 909 3.62 19.42 -6.99
N ARG A 910 2.81 19.98 -7.91
CA ARG A 910 1.92 21.12 -7.64
C ARG A 910 0.44 20.75 -7.49
N GLN A 911 0.15 19.51 -7.11
CA GLN A 911 -1.21 19.05 -6.80
C GLN A 911 -1.56 19.27 -5.32
N ARG A 912 -2.72 19.89 -5.06
CA ARG A 912 -3.17 20.21 -3.68
C ARG A 912 -3.82 19.02 -2.96
N TYR A 913 -4.60 18.24 -3.70
CA TYR A 913 -5.39 17.12 -3.20
C TYR A 913 -4.61 15.82 -3.37
N ARG A 914 -4.78 14.89 -2.42
CA ARG A 914 -4.13 13.57 -2.45
C ARG A 914 -4.48 12.77 -3.70
N GLU A 915 -5.75 12.76 -4.11
CA GLU A 915 -6.20 12.03 -5.31
C GLU A 915 -5.47 12.51 -6.56
N GLY A 916 -5.33 13.83 -6.74
CA GLY A 916 -4.56 14.39 -7.86
C GLY A 916 -3.06 14.10 -7.78
N GLN A 917 -2.49 13.99 -6.58
CA GLN A 917 -1.10 13.53 -6.41
C GLN A 917 -0.96 12.04 -6.78
N GLU A 918 -1.92 11.20 -6.38
CA GLU A 918 -1.94 9.77 -6.68
C GLU A 918 -2.09 9.51 -8.17
N ASP A 919 -3.10 10.09 -8.82
CA ASP A 919 -3.33 9.93 -10.26
C ASP A 919 -2.08 10.32 -11.07
N GLN A 920 -1.45 11.46 -10.74
CA GLN A 920 -0.25 11.94 -11.43
C GLN A 920 0.95 11.01 -11.24
N LEU A 921 1.18 10.52 -10.01
CA LEU A 921 2.33 9.66 -9.71
C LEU A 921 2.10 8.20 -10.17
N HIS A 922 0.85 7.76 -10.25
CA HIS A 922 0.47 6.50 -10.92
C HIS A 922 0.67 6.57 -12.42
N ALA A 923 0.35 7.71 -13.06
CA ALA A 923 0.65 7.96 -14.46
C ALA A 923 2.16 7.89 -14.73
N LEU A 924 2.97 8.51 -13.87
CA LEU A 924 4.43 8.38 -13.91
C LEU A 924 4.86 6.90 -13.81
N GLY A 925 4.33 6.15 -12.84
CA GLY A 925 4.63 4.73 -12.69
C GLY A 925 4.27 3.89 -13.93
N LEU A 926 3.14 4.18 -14.57
CA LEU A 926 2.66 3.53 -15.78
C LEU A 926 3.56 3.83 -16.98
N VAL A 927 3.93 5.09 -17.20
CA VAL A 927 4.83 5.49 -18.29
C VAL A 927 6.22 4.88 -18.11
N VAL A 928 6.75 4.84 -16.88
CA VAL A 928 8.02 4.14 -16.59
C VAL A 928 7.91 2.65 -16.91
N ASN A 929 6.77 2.01 -16.67
CA ASN A 929 6.56 0.62 -17.09
C ASN A 929 6.49 0.46 -18.60
N ALA A 930 5.85 1.38 -19.33
CA ALA A 930 5.82 1.33 -20.78
C ALA A 930 7.24 1.44 -21.37
N ILE A 931 8.08 2.33 -20.82
CA ILE A 931 9.50 2.42 -21.18
C ILE A 931 10.23 1.10 -20.92
N VAL A 932 10.02 0.49 -19.75
CA VAL A 932 10.63 -0.81 -19.43
C VAL A 932 10.20 -1.89 -20.42
N VAL A 933 8.91 -1.99 -20.75
CA VAL A 933 8.39 -2.96 -21.72
C VAL A 933 9.04 -2.75 -23.09
N TRP A 934 9.05 -1.50 -23.58
CA TRP A 934 9.65 -1.16 -24.87
C TRP A 934 11.14 -1.51 -24.90
N ASN A 935 11.89 -1.09 -23.87
CA ASN A 935 13.31 -1.38 -23.75
C ASN A 935 13.57 -2.89 -23.76
N THR A 936 12.80 -3.68 -23.01
CA THR A 936 12.94 -5.15 -23.00
C THR A 936 12.73 -5.75 -24.39
N MET A 937 11.69 -5.34 -25.11
CA MET A 937 11.41 -5.81 -26.47
C MET A 937 12.56 -5.50 -27.45
N TYR A 938 13.12 -4.28 -27.38
CA TYR A 938 14.20 -3.88 -28.28
C TYR A 938 15.57 -4.43 -27.88
N ILE A 939 15.81 -4.65 -26.58
CA ILE A 939 17.01 -5.35 -26.10
C ILE A 939 17.00 -6.80 -26.59
N GLU A 940 15.87 -7.51 -26.52
CA GLU A 940 15.74 -8.86 -27.08
C GLU A 940 16.07 -8.90 -28.57
N ARG A 941 15.53 -7.95 -29.34
CA ARG A 941 15.83 -7.83 -30.77
C ARG A 941 17.30 -7.55 -31.05
N ALA A 942 17.94 -6.70 -30.25
CA ALA A 942 19.37 -6.42 -30.36
C ALA A 942 20.20 -7.67 -30.06
N ILE A 943 19.85 -8.44 -29.02
CA ILE A 943 20.49 -9.72 -28.68
C ILE A 943 20.35 -10.72 -29.85
N ASP A 944 19.15 -10.86 -30.39
CA ASP A 944 18.86 -11.74 -31.51
C ASP A 944 19.66 -11.34 -32.77
N HIS A 945 19.75 -10.04 -33.05
CA HIS A 945 20.56 -9.53 -34.15
C HIS A 945 22.04 -9.89 -33.96
N LEU A 946 22.61 -9.62 -32.77
CA LEU A 946 24.00 -9.95 -32.46
C LEU A 946 24.29 -11.45 -32.60
N ARG A 947 23.39 -12.31 -32.11
CA ARG A 947 23.49 -13.77 -32.25
C ARG A 947 23.45 -14.21 -33.71
N ARG A 948 22.53 -13.67 -34.52
CA ARG A 948 22.42 -13.98 -35.96
C ARG A 948 23.62 -13.48 -36.76
N SER A 949 24.23 -12.38 -36.35
CA SER A 949 25.46 -11.84 -36.92
C SER A 949 26.73 -12.61 -36.50
N GLY A 950 26.59 -13.73 -35.78
CA GLY A 950 27.71 -14.57 -35.35
C GLY A 950 28.51 -14.01 -34.17
N GLN A 951 28.01 -12.98 -33.48
CA GLN A 951 28.69 -12.44 -32.31
C GLN A 951 28.39 -13.29 -31.07
N PRO A 952 29.40 -13.59 -30.23
CA PRO A 952 29.20 -14.38 -29.02
C PRO A 952 28.43 -13.57 -27.98
N VAL A 953 27.25 -14.03 -27.61
CA VAL A 953 26.43 -13.46 -26.53
C VAL A 953 26.22 -14.53 -25.46
N ALA A 954 26.87 -14.36 -24.31
CA ALA A 954 26.76 -15.29 -23.18
C ALA A 954 25.49 -15.04 -22.36
N ASP A 955 24.74 -16.09 -22.01
CA ASP A 955 23.52 -15.95 -21.21
C ASP A 955 23.75 -15.37 -19.81
N ALA A 956 24.94 -15.59 -19.25
CA ALA A 956 25.36 -14.98 -17.99
C ALA A 956 25.48 -13.44 -18.08
N ASP A 957 25.85 -12.91 -19.26
CA ASP A 957 25.92 -11.47 -19.50
C ASP A 957 24.52 -10.91 -19.77
N VAL A 958 23.67 -11.66 -20.49
CA VAL A 958 22.26 -11.30 -20.74
C VAL A 958 21.49 -11.09 -19.43
N ALA A 959 21.67 -11.99 -18.45
CA ALA A 959 21.05 -11.87 -17.13
C ALA A 959 21.46 -10.61 -16.33
N ARG A 960 22.56 -9.95 -16.72
CA ARG A 960 23.08 -8.72 -16.11
C ARG A 960 22.69 -7.45 -16.86
N LEU A 961 21.95 -7.55 -17.96
CA LEU A 961 21.39 -6.40 -18.67
C LEU A 961 20.25 -5.76 -17.88
N SER A 962 19.96 -4.49 -18.17
CA SER A 962 18.93 -3.71 -17.49
C SER A 962 18.05 -2.99 -18.51
N PRO A 963 16.71 -3.06 -18.40
CA PRO A 963 15.78 -2.35 -19.27
C PRO A 963 15.57 -0.88 -18.83
N LEU A 964 16.39 -0.38 -17.89
CA LEU A 964 16.23 0.97 -17.32
C LEU A 964 17.10 2.04 -18.01
N SER A 965 17.73 1.73 -19.14
CA SER A 965 18.45 2.72 -19.95
C SER A 965 17.48 3.74 -20.56
N PHE A 966 17.94 4.98 -20.70
CA PHE A 966 17.11 6.08 -21.22
C PHE A 966 17.88 7.07 -22.11
N ALA A 967 19.12 6.75 -22.50
CA ALA A 967 19.93 7.64 -23.34
C ALA A 967 19.39 7.75 -24.78
N HIS A 968 18.67 6.73 -25.25
CA HIS A 968 18.02 6.69 -26.56
C HIS A 968 16.63 7.33 -26.57
N LEU A 969 16.09 7.68 -25.40
CA LEU A 969 14.75 8.26 -25.26
C LEU A 969 14.83 9.78 -25.30
N ASN A 970 14.11 10.40 -26.23
CA ASN A 970 13.87 11.83 -26.14
C ASN A 970 12.62 12.10 -25.29
N VAL A 971 12.84 12.70 -24.11
CA VAL A 971 11.77 13.11 -23.19
C VAL A 971 11.47 14.61 -23.27
N LEU A 972 12.25 15.38 -24.03
CA LEU A 972 12.20 16.85 -24.09
C LEU A 972 11.83 17.38 -25.48
N GLY A 973 10.94 18.37 -25.52
CA GLY A 973 10.90 19.36 -26.60
C GLY A 973 10.19 18.99 -27.91
N ARG A 974 9.75 17.74 -28.11
CA ARG A 974 8.91 17.34 -29.25
C ARG A 974 7.81 16.37 -28.81
N TYR A 975 6.55 16.66 -29.16
CA TYR A 975 5.40 15.81 -28.85
C TYR A 975 4.61 15.48 -30.10
N THR A 976 5.06 14.44 -30.82
CA THR A 976 4.37 13.95 -32.01
C THR A 976 3.52 12.74 -31.62
N PHE A 977 2.20 12.86 -31.72
CA PHE A 977 1.24 11.79 -31.38
C PHE A 977 0.81 11.02 -32.63
N ALA A 978 1.79 10.54 -33.38
CA ALA A 978 1.58 9.70 -34.55
C ALA A 978 2.68 8.64 -34.61
N LEU A 979 2.30 7.42 -34.98
CA LEU A 979 3.24 6.36 -35.31
C LEU A 979 3.62 6.47 -36.78
N PRO A 980 4.90 6.29 -37.15
CA PRO A 980 5.27 6.06 -38.55
C PRO A 980 4.49 4.87 -39.11
N GLU A 981 4.04 4.98 -40.36
CA GLU A 981 3.17 3.98 -41.00
C GLU A 981 3.67 2.53 -40.91
N PRO A 982 4.99 2.22 -41.10
CA PRO A 982 5.48 0.86 -40.93
C PRO A 982 5.27 0.33 -39.50
N ILE A 983 5.55 1.17 -38.50
CA ILE A 983 5.36 0.82 -37.08
C ILE A 983 3.87 0.65 -36.80
N ALA A 984 3.01 1.54 -37.29
CA ALA A 984 1.55 1.43 -37.18
C ALA A 984 0.97 0.14 -37.83
N ASN A 985 1.68 -0.46 -38.78
CA ASN A 985 1.34 -1.75 -39.38
C ASN A 985 1.92 -2.97 -38.65
N GLY A 986 2.62 -2.75 -37.53
CA GLY A 986 3.16 -3.79 -36.64
C GLY A 986 4.62 -4.11 -36.87
N GLU A 987 5.29 -3.39 -37.77
CA GLU A 987 6.74 -3.51 -37.96
C GLU A 987 7.51 -2.97 -36.76
N TRP A 988 8.83 -3.13 -36.79
CA TRP A 988 9.72 -2.70 -35.73
C TRP A 988 10.56 -1.53 -36.19
N HIS A 989 10.96 -0.66 -35.26
CA HIS A 989 11.99 0.32 -35.56
C HIS A 989 13.27 -0.41 -36.02
N PRO A 990 13.94 0.12 -37.06
CA PRO A 990 15.22 -0.43 -37.49
C PRO A 990 16.23 -0.28 -36.34
N LEU A 991 17.01 -1.34 -36.10
CA LEU A 991 18.17 -1.23 -35.23
C LEU A 991 19.18 -0.28 -35.88
N ARG A 992 19.80 0.59 -35.08
CA ARG A 992 20.81 1.53 -35.57
C ARG A 992 22.06 0.80 -36.01
N THR A 993 22.74 1.32 -37.02
CA THR A 993 24.06 0.81 -37.45
C THR A 993 25.17 1.49 -36.64
N ALA A 994 26.27 0.77 -36.41
CA ALA A 994 27.43 1.31 -35.69
C ALA A 994 28.09 2.42 -36.54
N GLY A 995 27.77 3.69 -36.27
CA GLY A 995 28.35 4.85 -36.97
C GLY A 995 27.43 6.08 -37.06
N GLU A 996 26.12 5.95 -36.87
CA GLU A 996 25.19 7.09 -36.88
C GLU A 996 25.16 7.77 -35.50
N GLY A 997 26.13 8.64 -35.23
CA GLY A 997 26.24 9.45 -34.00
C GLY A 997 25.26 10.63 -33.96
#